data_AF-A0A956K2M8-F1
#
_entry.id   AF-A0A956K2M8-F1
#
_cell.length_a   1.000
_cell.length_b   1.000
_cell.length_c   1.000
_cell.angle_alpha   90.00
_cell.angle_beta   90.00
_cell.angle_gamma   90.00
#
_symmetry.space_group_name_H-M   'P 1'
#
loop_
_entity.id
_entity.type
_entity.pdbx_description
1 polymer ?
#
loop_
_entity_poly.entity_id
_entity_poly.type
_entity_poly.pdbx_seq_one_letter_code
_entity_poly.pdbx_strand_id
1 'polypeptide(L)'
;RFFTAKRKLDTDPERGQRVNLAMRDILKESGLPVLSASTAELCEIEVPSAEFTPPPEVTFRRLIHIALLKLDFVDRRRAAERGTPLIDVTRWSITTGAAASEDDAGDDGEVHEGDEEGAPARRYWAGGFTDASRLERFIAENFWKIGWKRDENHPAAKRTWKRFASIRVGDYFAIKGLGGTHDLAVHYVGEVVAIDADLGRLELRRLDVPLFKGKGPKRRGAGNWHDTLVPVTRADVIATIFEGKLEPVPVSARAPSPDVGVPLNLILYGPPGTGKTYRITHDLIRRFERPAAQPGPGEALVELATELIWSHAVAVALQELGGEADVDALVEHPLLKAKYAAKPIAVPLRTRIWSTLGAHAIDGSQTVRNQRRFGDKLFDKRPGKKGVWFLADALPDELVDASRRARTPAAAAARADHTFVTFHQAYGYEDFIEGIRPNVEDAADDEDASLSYVLEDGVFMKAVRAAVRLAGYEQPLHDLCGLSREERAAIFEDAPRYAIFIDEINRGNVARIFGELITLLEEDKRLGEDNEIIVPLPYSKKRFGVPPNLHVIGTMNTADRSIEALDTALRRRFEFEELAPQPDLLDFTIEGDIDPEMMLRTINRRLEKLYDRDHCIGHAYLLALADDPSLENLKRVFRNKLIPLLQEYFFGDWGKIGLVLGKDFVRRRDPAGTVFADFDHDDHDALAGRPTWELADVDKLSNFSFRRIYELVADD
;
A
#
# COMPACT_ATOMS: atom_id res chain seq x y z
N ARG A 1 28.53 -2.41 -17.66
CA ARG A 1 29.62 -2.53 -16.67
C ARG A 1 30.90 -2.65 -17.47
N PHE A 2 31.84 -1.71 -17.30
CA PHE A 2 33.21 -1.82 -17.78
C PHE A 2 33.97 -2.74 -16.82
N PHE A 3 34.64 -3.77 -17.33
CA PHE A 3 35.76 -4.40 -16.63
C PHE A 3 36.78 -4.90 -17.66
N THR A 4 38.02 -4.46 -17.44
CA THR A 4 39.24 -4.91 -18.07
C THR A 4 39.62 -6.30 -17.54
N ALA A 5 39.68 -7.30 -18.42
CA ALA A 5 40.53 -8.48 -18.24
C ALA A 5 41.11 -8.85 -19.61
N LYS A 6 42.44 -8.88 -19.69
CA LYS A 6 43.22 -9.08 -20.91
C LYS A 6 43.00 -10.46 -21.55
N ARG A 7 42.74 -10.40 -22.87
CA ARG A 7 43.12 -11.31 -23.98
C ARG A 7 42.48 -12.70 -24.05
N LYS A 8 41.80 -12.96 -25.18
CA LYS A 8 42.38 -13.68 -26.34
C LYS A 8 41.55 -13.51 -27.63
N LEU A 9 42.22 -12.91 -28.63
CA LEU A 9 42.14 -13.09 -30.10
C LEU A 9 40.78 -13.36 -30.79
N ASP A 10 40.37 -12.40 -31.65
CA ASP A 10 39.79 -12.68 -32.98
C ASP A 10 40.27 -11.58 -33.97
N THR A 11 41.37 -11.81 -34.71
CA THR A 11 41.54 -12.38 -36.08
C THR A 11 41.39 -11.44 -37.28
N ASP A 12 40.91 -10.19 -37.15
CA ASP A 12 41.03 -9.21 -38.25
C ASP A 12 41.24 -7.76 -37.75
N PRO A 13 42.50 -7.31 -37.64
CA PRO A 13 42.86 -5.94 -37.23
C PRO A 13 42.24 -4.85 -38.13
N GLU A 14 42.02 -5.15 -39.42
CA GLU A 14 41.45 -4.18 -40.36
C GLU A 14 39.95 -3.97 -40.12
N ARG A 15 39.24 -4.98 -39.61
CA ARG A 15 37.81 -4.88 -39.29
C ARG A 15 37.55 -3.97 -38.09
N GLY A 16 38.35 -4.08 -37.04
CA GLY A 16 38.28 -3.18 -35.88
C GLY A 16 38.60 -1.73 -36.26
N GLN A 17 39.58 -1.52 -37.13
CA GLN A 17 39.93 -0.18 -37.63
C GLN A 17 38.80 0.45 -38.47
N ARG A 18 38.12 -0.31 -39.34
CA ARG A 18 37.02 0.21 -40.16
C ARG A 18 35.82 0.67 -39.32
N VAL A 19 35.46 -0.07 -38.27
CA VAL A 19 34.37 0.30 -37.36
C VAL A 19 34.72 1.55 -36.56
N ASN A 20 35.98 1.65 -36.10
CA ASN A 20 36.47 2.84 -35.40
C ASN A 20 36.52 4.08 -36.30
N LEU A 21 36.86 3.93 -37.57
CA LEU A 21 36.88 5.03 -38.54
C LEU A 21 35.44 5.51 -38.84
N ALA A 22 34.51 4.59 -39.11
CA ALA A 22 33.11 4.91 -39.34
C ALA A 22 32.45 5.60 -38.13
N MET A 23 32.76 5.15 -36.91
CA MET A 23 32.31 5.83 -35.68
C MET A 23 32.84 7.26 -35.57
N ARG A 24 34.10 7.51 -35.94
CA ARG A 24 34.71 8.85 -35.87
C ARG A 24 34.07 9.81 -36.86
N ASP A 25 33.76 9.35 -38.07
CA ASP A 25 33.14 10.18 -39.10
C ASP A 25 31.68 10.53 -38.75
N ILE A 26 30.91 9.56 -38.23
CA ILE A 26 29.52 9.80 -37.80
C ILE A 26 29.45 10.68 -36.54
N LEU A 27 30.39 10.53 -35.59
CA LEU A 27 30.49 11.43 -34.43
C LEU A 27 30.82 12.86 -34.85
N LYS A 28 31.70 13.04 -35.85
CA LYS A 28 31.97 14.36 -36.44
C LYS A 28 30.74 14.96 -37.11
N GLU A 29 29.95 14.17 -37.83
CA GLU A 29 28.73 14.64 -38.49
C GLU A 29 27.60 14.98 -37.50
N SER A 30 27.56 14.32 -36.34
CA SER A 30 26.51 14.54 -35.33
C SER A 30 26.58 15.89 -34.59
N GLY A 31 27.71 16.61 -34.68
CA GLY A 31 27.92 17.90 -34.01
C GLY A 31 28.03 17.85 -32.47
N LEU A 32 28.06 16.65 -31.88
CA LEU A 32 28.24 16.47 -30.43
C LEU A 32 29.71 16.74 -30.04
N PRO A 33 29.99 17.29 -28.84
CA PRO A 33 31.37 17.59 -28.43
C PRO A 33 32.17 16.30 -28.34
N VAL A 34 33.18 16.15 -29.20
CA VAL A 34 34.07 14.99 -29.22
C VAL A 34 34.87 14.97 -27.92
N LEU A 35 34.59 13.98 -27.05
CA LEU A 35 35.45 13.69 -25.90
C LEU A 35 36.87 13.39 -26.41
N SER A 36 37.88 13.97 -25.75
CA SER A 36 39.29 13.99 -26.17
C SER A 36 39.81 12.67 -26.74
N ALA A 37 40.80 12.73 -27.63
CA ALA A 37 41.36 11.57 -28.35
C ALA A 37 41.72 10.37 -27.44
N SER A 38 42.11 10.61 -26.18
CA SER A 38 42.41 9.60 -25.17
C SER A 38 41.19 8.82 -24.64
N THR A 39 39.98 9.38 -24.70
CA THR A 39 38.74 8.71 -24.28
C THR A 39 38.20 7.78 -25.35
N ALA A 40 38.42 8.11 -26.63
CA ALA A 40 38.08 7.25 -27.76
C ALA A 40 38.98 5.98 -27.83
N GLU A 41 40.22 6.05 -27.34
CA GLU A 41 41.14 4.90 -27.28
C GLU A 41 40.74 3.84 -26.22
N LEU A 42 39.84 4.17 -25.29
CA LEU A 42 39.42 3.28 -24.20
C LEU A 42 38.15 2.47 -24.50
N CYS A 43 37.54 2.67 -25.66
CA CYS A 43 36.35 1.93 -26.09
C CYS A 43 36.74 0.86 -27.12
N GLU A 44 37.18 -0.31 -26.66
CA GLU A 44 37.17 -1.52 -27.49
C GLU A 44 35.84 -2.27 -27.29
N ILE A 45 35.13 -2.49 -28.39
CA ILE A 45 33.93 -3.34 -28.42
C ILE A 45 34.39 -4.75 -28.78
N GLU A 46 34.28 -5.68 -27.83
CA GLU A 46 34.46 -7.10 -28.11
C GLU A 46 33.15 -7.64 -28.70
N VAL A 47 33.20 -8.05 -29.98
CA VAL A 47 32.06 -8.64 -30.68
C VAL A 47 32.14 -10.15 -30.47
N PRO A 48 31.14 -10.81 -29.87
CA PRO A 48 31.11 -12.27 -29.80
C PRO A 48 31.19 -12.85 -31.21
N SER A 49 31.92 -13.94 -31.41
CA SER A 49 32.21 -14.58 -32.71
C SER A 49 30.99 -15.18 -33.45
N ALA A 50 29.77 -14.74 -33.14
CA ALA A 50 28.57 -15.11 -33.87
C ALA A 50 28.20 -14.01 -34.88
N GLU A 51 27.89 -14.42 -36.11
CA GLU A 51 27.44 -13.55 -37.19
C GLU A 51 26.23 -12.70 -36.76
N PHE A 52 26.47 -11.41 -36.53
CA PHE A 52 25.40 -10.43 -36.47
C PHE A 52 24.92 -10.12 -37.89
N THR A 53 23.67 -10.47 -38.18
CA THR A 53 22.99 -10.21 -39.46
C THR A 53 22.52 -8.77 -39.73
N PRO A 54 22.57 -7.76 -38.82
CA PRO A 54 22.32 -6.36 -39.20
C PRO A 54 23.59 -5.59 -39.60
N PRO A 55 23.50 -4.64 -40.54
CA PRO A 55 24.57 -3.69 -40.87
C PRO A 55 25.06 -2.91 -39.63
N PRO A 56 26.34 -2.47 -39.59
CA PRO A 56 26.94 -1.77 -38.44
C PRO A 56 26.13 -0.56 -37.95
N GLU A 57 25.46 0.12 -38.87
CA GLU A 57 24.62 1.30 -38.61
C GLU A 57 23.34 0.95 -37.81
N VAL A 58 22.76 -0.23 -38.05
CA VAL A 58 21.60 -0.76 -37.32
C VAL A 58 22.01 -1.22 -35.92
N THR A 59 23.20 -1.82 -35.80
CA THR A 59 23.79 -2.20 -34.51
C THR A 59 24.11 -0.96 -33.67
N PHE A 60 24.66 0.08 -34.27
CA PHE A 60 24.94 1.36 -33.59
C PHE A 60 23.66 2.07 -33.14
N ARG A 61 22.63 2.15 -33.99
CA ARG A 61 21.33 2.73 -33.60
C ARG A 61 20.68 1.97 -32.44
N ARG A 62 20.79 0.65 -32.41
CA ARG A 62 20.28 -0.18 -31.30
C ARG A 62 21.10 0.02 -30.03
N LEU A 63 22.41 0.19 -30.12
CA LEU A 63 23.29 0.52 -28.99
C LEU A 63 23.02 1.92 -28.43
N ILE A 64 22.80 2.91 -29.29
CA ILE A 64 22.38 4.27 -28.90
C ILE A 64 20.99 4.23 -28.27
N HIS A 65 20.03 3.47 -28.82
CA HIS A 65 18.72 3.29 -28.21
C HIS A 65 18.80 2.67 -26.81
N ILE A 66 19.64 1.66 -26.63
CA ILE A 66 19.88 1.02 -25.32
C ILE A 66 20.62 1.96 -24.35
N ALA A 67 21.51 2.82 -24.86
CA ALA A 67 22.19 3.83 -24.05
C ALA A 67 21.26 4.97 -23.61
N LEU A 68 20.37 5.43 -24.49
CA LEU A 68 19.35 6.45 -24.20
C LEU A 68 18.25 5.91 -23.28
N LEU A 69 17.84 4.65 -23.43
CA LEU A 69 16.90 3.97 -22.53
C LEU A 69 17.51 3.68 -21.13
N LYS A 70 18.82 3.86 -20.94
CA LYS A 70 19.52 3.70 -19.66
C LYS A 70 19.96 5.02 -19.02
N LEU A 71 19.66 6.17 -19.64
CA LEU A 71 19.94 7.50 -19.08
C LEU A 71 18.72 8.05 -18.34
N ASP A 72 18.37 7.41 -17.22
CA ASP A 72 17.45 7.97 -16.21
C ASP A 72 18.18 8.51 -14.97
N PHE A 73 19.51 8.68 -15.02
CA PHE A 73 20.27 9.25 -13.90
C PHE A 73 21.47 10.05 -14.37
N VAL A 74 21.31 11.36 -14.51
CA VAL A 74 22.43 12.29 -14.31
C VAL A 74 21.98 13.37 -13.34
N ASP A 75 22.41 13.24 -12.09
CA ASP A 75 22.91 14.42 -11.40
C ASP A 75 24.09 14.15 -10.44
N ARG A 76 24.99 15.15 -10.43
CA ARG A 76 25.82 15.75 -9.36
C ARG A 76 27.29 15.51 -9.12
N ARG A 77 28.00 14.47 -9.59
CA ARG A 77 29.37 14.29 -9.02
C ARG A 77 30.55 14.96 -9.70
N ARG A 78 30.45 15.47 -10.95
CA ARG A 78 31.65 16.04 -11.62
C ARG A 78 31.40 17.26 -12.49
N ALA A 79 30.55 18.17 -12.00
CA ALA A 79 30.60 19.59 -12.37
C ALA A 79 31.78 20.35 -11.71
N ALA A 80 32.60 19.67 -10.90
CA ALA A 80 33.61 20.35 -10.09
C ALA A 80 34.85 20.83 -10.87
N GLU A 81 35.16 20.30 -12.06
CA GLU A 81 36.54 20.44 -12.56
C GLU A 81 36.82 21.38 -13.74
N ARG A 82 35.87 21.91 -14.54
CA ARG A 82 36.19 22.99 -15.52
C ARG A 82 34.95 23.62 -16.18
N GLY A 83 34.31 24.56 -15.47
CA GLY A 83 34.21 25.96 -15.94
C GLY A 83 33.20 26.40 -17.01
N THR A 84 32.31 25.57 -17.56
CA THR A 84 31.20 26.07 -18.43
C THR A 84 29.91 25.24 -18.31
N PRO A 85 28.72 25.86 -18.16
CA PRO A 85 27.44 25.18 -17.96
C PRO A 85 26.81 24.64 -19.26
N LEU A 86 26.14 23.48 -19.16
CA LEU A 86 25.36 22.81 -20.22
C LEU A 86 23.92 23.35 -20.37
N ILE A 87 23.54 24.37 -19.58
CA ILE A 87 22.21 25.00 -19.61
C ILE A 87 22.37 26.52 -19.54
N ASP A 88 21.84 27.20 -20.55
CA ASP A 88 21.77 28.66 -20.64
C ASP A 88 20.55 29.20 -19.87
N VAL A 89 20.85 29.85 -18.75
CA VAL A 89 19.89 30.41 -17.78
C VAL A 89 19.54 31.87 -18.05
N THR A 90 19.96 32.48 -19.17
CA THR A 90 19.58 33.86 -19.53
C THR A 90 18.07 34.08 -19.75
N ARG A 91 17.27 33.00 -19.74
CA ARG A 91 15.79 33.06 -19.71
C ARG A 91 15.19 33.23 -18.32
N TRP A 92 15.98 33.15 -17.25
CA TRP A 92 15.48 33.17 -15.87
C TRP A 92 16.21 34.29 -15.13
N SER A 93 15.54 35.43 -15.03
CA SER A 93 16.04 36.63 -14.37
C SER A 93 16.16 36.42 -12.86
N ILE A 94 17.38 36.35 -12.33
CA ILE A 94 17.75 36.88 -11.00
C ILE A 94 19.23 37.29 -11.04
N THR A 95 19.49 38.50 -10.56
CA THR A 95 20.76 39.24 -10.49
C THR A 95 21.80 38.64 -9.55
N THR A 96 23.06 38.74 -9.94
CA THR A 96 24.25 38.23 -9.24
C THR A 96 24.85 39.24 -8.24
N GLY A 97 25.31 38.73 -7.09
CA GLY A 97 26.14 39.44 -6.12
C GLY A 97 27.22 38.54 -5.52
N ALA A 98 28.44 38.68 -6.04
CA ALA A 98 29.80 38.34 -5.58
C ALA A 98 30.10 37.33 -4.43
N ALA A 99 30.69 36.19 -4.84
CA ALA A 99 31.96 35.55 -4.43
C ALA A 99 32.50 35.51 -2.96
N ALA A 100 32.74 34.29 -2.46
CA ALA A 100 34.04 33.78 -1.93
C ALA A 100 33.98 32.25 -1.66
N SER A 101 35.14 31.65 -1.36
CA SER A 101 35.61 30.27 -1.63
C SER A 101 35.40 29.17 -0.56
N GLU A 102 35.37 27.93 -1.08
CA GLU A 102 35.89 26.62 -0.59
C GLU A 102 35.45 25.99 0.76
N ASP A 103 35.13 24.70 0.64
CA ASP A 103 35.13 23.58 1.60
C ASP A 103 33.92 23.30 2.51
N ASP A 104 33.63 21.99 2.55
CA ASP A 104 32.73 21.21 3.41
C ASP A 104 31.21 21.17 3.12
N ALA A 105 30.71 19.94 2.98
CA ALA A 105 29.30 19.63 2.79
C ALA A 105 28.63 19.55 4.17
N GLY A 106 28.16 20.70 4.65
CA GLY A 106 27.19 20.83 5.74
C GLY A 106 25.76 20.84 5.21
N ASP A 107 24.95 19.91 5.71
CA ASP A 107 23.50 20.00 5.75
C ASP A 107 23.14 20.80 7.01
N ASP A 108 23.04 22.12 6.86
CA ASP A 108 22.47 23.01 7.85
C ASP A 108 21.25 23.69 7.24
N GLY A 109 20.08 23.35 7.78
CA GLY A 109 18.91 24.19 7.66
C GLY A 109 19.06 25.38 8.61
N GLU A 110 19.12 26.59 8.06
CA GLU A 110 18.69 27.81 8.73
C GLU A 110 17.46 28.33 7.97
N VAL A 111 16.26 28.24 8.57
CA VAL A 111 15.68 29.23 9.48
C VAL A 111 15.49 30.58 8.77
N HIS A 112 14.33 30.73 8.14
CA HIS A 112 13.69 32.04 8.07
C HIS A 112 12.68 32.13 9.21
N GLU A 113 12.97 33.02 10.15
CA GLU A 113 12.06 33.52 11.18
C GLU A 113 10.99 34.44 10.55
N GLY A 114 9.79 34.39 11.14
CA GLY A 114 8.60 35.18 10.81
C GLY A 114 7.51 34.28 10.23
N ASP A 115 6.45 33.87 10.92
CA ASP A 115 5.78 34.45 12.09
C ASP A 115 5.14 33.36 12.97
N GLU A 116 5.13 33.66 14.27
CA GLU A 116 4.47 33.08 15.47
C GLU A 116 3.45 31.91 15.34
N GLU A 117 3.80 30.76 15.93
CA GLU A 117 3.09 30.03 17.03
C GLU A 117 3.27 28.48 16.94
N GLY A 118 4.18 27.95 17.76
CA GLY A 118 4.29 26.50 18.03
C GLY A 118 5.69 26.06 18.42
N ALA A 119 5.99 25.98 19.73
CA ALA A 119 7.30 25.55 20.22
C ALA A 119 7.68 24.12 19.75
N PRO A 120 8.95 23.85 19.37
CA PRO A 120 9.38 22.51 18.99
C PRO A 120 9.26 21.53 20.17
N ALA A 121 8.69 20.35 19.92
CA ALA A 121 8.50 19.31 20.95
C ALA A 121 9.84 18.92 21.62
N ARG A 122 9.87 18.99 22.96
CA ARG A 122 11.02 18.63 23.81
C ARG A 122 11.32 17.14 23.72
N ARG A 123 12.60 16.75 23.70
CA ARG A 123 13.03 15.34 23.60
C ARG A 123 13.49 14.79 24.96
N TYR A 124 13.48 13.46 25.10
CA TYR A 124 13.84 12.76 26.33
C TYR A 124 15.07 11.87 26.12
N TRP A 125 16.02 11.94 27.05
CA TRP A 125 17.32 11.26 26.96
C TRP A 125 17.64 10.53 28.26
N ALA A 126 18.37 9.43 28.16
CA ALA A 126 18.92 8.73 29.32
C ALA A 126 20.42 8.42 29.15
N GLY A 127 21.23 8.88 30.10
CA GLY A 127 22.67 8.67 30.16
C GLY A 127 23.07 7.69 31.24
N GLY A 128 23.94 6.75 30.89
CA GLY A 128 24.58 5.85 31.86
C GLY A 128 25.86 6.44 32.45
N PHE A 129 26.35 5.82 33.52
CA PHE A 129 27.69 6.05 34.07
C PHE A 129 28.42 4.71 34.18
N THR A 130 29.73 4.72 33.98
CA THR A 130 30.57 3.51 34.05
C THR A 130 31.16 3.29 35.44
N ASP A 131 31.22 4.34 36.26
CA ASP A 131 31.81 4.33 37.61
C ASP A 131 30.92 5.15 38.57
N ALA A 132 30.64 4.59 39.75
CA ALA A 132 29.82 5.19 40.78
C ALA A 132 30.40 6.52 41.32
N SER A 133 31.73 6.70 41.28
CA SER A 133 32.36 7.96 41.68
C SER A 133 31.90 9.14 40.81
N ARG A 134 31.56 8.88 39.54
CA ARG A 134 31.04 9.89 38.62
C ARG A 134 29.60 10.25 38.93
N LEU A 135 28.80 9.29 39.42
CA LEU A 135 27.40 9.53 39.77
C LEU A 135 27.28 10.56 40.89
N GLU A 136 28.06 10.40 41.97
CA GLU A 136 28.06 11.34 43.10
C GLU A 136 28.40 12.75 42.62
N ARG A 137 29.39 12.86 41.74
CA ARG A 137 29.82 14.11 41.14
C ARG A 137 28.75 14.71 40.21
N PHE A 138 28.13 13.91 39.35
CA PHE A 138 27.06 14.34 38.44
C PHE A 138 25.88 14.95 39.19
N ILE A 139 25.49 14.31 40.31
CA ILE A 139 24.38 14.78 41.15
C ILE A 139 24.78 16.05 41.92
N ALA A 140 25.98 16.10 42.50
CA ALA A 140 26.43 17.23 43.31
C ALA A 140 26.65 18.51 42.49
N GLU A 141 27.20 18.37 41.27
CA GLU A 141 27.53 19.49 40.38
C GLU A 141 26.49 19.69 39.25
N ASN A 142 25.36 18.97 39.28
CA ASN A 142 24.26 19.07 38.31
C ASN A 142 24.69 18.98 36.83
N PHE A 143 25.47 17.97 36.47
CA PHE A 143 25.91 17.78 35.08
C PHE A 143 25.97 16.30 34.71
N TRP A 144 25.99 16.00 33.42
CA TRP A 144 26.35 14.68 32.90
C TRP A 144 27.45 14.80 31.85
N LYS A 145 28.41 13.88 31.82
CA LYS A 145 29.53 13.90 30.87
C LYS A 145 29.77 12.54 30.23
N ILE A 146 30.01 12.52 28.92
CA ILE A 146 30.36 11.31 28.17
C ILE A 146 31.58 10.61 28.79
N GLY A 147 31.58 9.27 28.81
CA GLY A 147 32.68 8.47 29.33
C GLY A 147 33.75 8.06 28.32
N TRP A 148 33.44 8.19 27.04
CA TRP A 148 34.34 7.91 25.93
C TRP A 148 35.17 9.14 25.56
N LYS A 149 36.42 8.95 25.13
CA LYS A 149 37.20 10.05 24.54
C LYS A 149 36.67 10.38 23.14
N ARG A 150 36.94 11.60 22.65
CA ARG A 150 36.41 12.10 21.37
C ARG A 150 37.07 11.43 20.15
N ASP A 151 38.32 11.05 20.28
CA ASP A 151 39.17 10.37 19.30
C ASP A 151 39.05 8.83 19.34
N GLU A 152 38.16 8.31 20.20
CA GLU A 152 38.07 6.87 20.45
C GLU A 152 37.38 6.14 19.29
N ASN A 153 38.11 5.24 18.64
CA ASN A 153 37.66 4.56 17.42
C ASN A 153 36.66 3.41 17.66
N HIS A 154 36.14 3.26 18.89
CA HIS A 154 35.20 2.21 19.22
C HIS A 154 33.79 2.52 18.65
N PRO A 155 33.09 1.57 17.99
CA PRO A 155 31.78 1.82 17.40
C PRO A 155 30.73 2.38 18.38
N ALA A 156 30.78 1.96 19.65
CA ALA A 156 29.90 2.51 20.68
C ALA A 156 30.22 3.97 21.01
N ALA A 157 31.50 4.35 21.06
CA ALA A 157 31.94 5.73 21.28
C ALA A 157 31.43 6.65 20.15
N LYS A 158 31.63 6.25 18.89
CA LYS A 158 31.13 7.00 17.71
C LYS A 158 29.61 7.19 17.75
N ARG A 159 28.85 6.16 18.15
CA ARG A 159 27.39 6.26 18.33
C ARG A 159 27.01 7.20 19.48
N THR A 160 27.70 7.14 20.61
CA THR A 160 27.47 8.02 21.75
C THR A 160 27.72 9.48 21.41
N TRP A 161 28.84 9.80 20.73
CA TRP A 161 29.14 11.15 20.27
C TRP A 161 28.14 11.67 19.22
N LYS A 162 27.72 10.82 18.28
CA LYS A 162 26.66 11.18 17.33
C LYS A 162 25.32 11.48 18.01
N ARG A 163 24.96 10.71 19.05
CA ARG A 163 23.74 10.97 19.84
C ARG A 163 23.86 12.24 20.67
N PHE A 164 25.02 12.50 21.27
CA PHE A 164 25.27 13.70 22.04
C PHE A 164 25.07 14.98 21.21
N ALA A 165 25.54 14.99 19.96
CA ALA A 165 25.36 16.11 19.03
C ALA A 165 23.90 16.44 18.70
N SER A 166 22.96 15.53 18.99
CA SER A 166 21.52 15.72 18.74
C SER A 166 20.71 16.17 19.96
N ILE A 167 21.37 16.31 21.12
CA ILE A 167 20.77 16.87 22.34
C ILE A 167 20.68 18.38 22.19
N ARG A 168 19.56 18.96 22.60
CA ARG A 168 19.34 20.41 22.58
C ARG A 168 19.10 20.96 23.98
N VAL A 169 19.40 22.24 24.17
CA VAL A 169 18.98 22.98 25.37
C VAL A 169 17.45 22.96 25.44
N GLY A 170 16.90 22.64 26.63
CA GLY A 170 15.46 22.42 26.86
C GLY A 170 15.00 20.97 26.75
N ASP A 171 15.86 20.03 26.33
CA ASP A 171 15.55 18.60 26.39
C ASP A 171 15.58 18.07 27.84
N TYR A 172 14.86 16.98 28.12
CA TYR A 172 14.89 16.30 29.40
C TYR A 172 15.89 15.15 29.42
N PHE A 173 16.59 15.01 30.54
CA PHE A 173 17.67 14.04 30.71
C PHE A 173 17.57 13.29 32.03
N ALA A 174 17.70 11.97 31.99
CA ALA A 174 17.78 11.11 33.16
C ALA A 174 19.16 10.44 33.28
N ILE A 175 19.73 10.42 34.48
CA ILE A 175 20.96 9.67 34.79
C ILE A 175 20.55 8.32 35.37
N LYS A 176 20.93 7.24 34.69
CA LYS A 176 20.56 5.86 35.03
C LYS A 176 21.77 5.00 35.40
N GLY A 177 21.55 4.02 36.28
CA GLY A 177 22.56 3.08 36.77
C GLY A 177 21.97 1.75 37.26
N LEU A 178 22.84 0.88 37.78
CA LEU A 178 22.46 -0.40 38.37
C LEU A 178 21.88 -0.19 39.77
N GLY A 179 20.65 -0.68 40.00
CA GLY A 179 19.92 -0.58 41.27
C GLY A 179 20.02 -1.82 42.18
N GLY A 180 20.76 -2.85 41.78
CA GLY A 180 20.88 -4.15 42.48
C GLY A 180 21.14 -5.32 41.53
N THR A 181 20.82 -6.56 41.94
CA THR A 181 20.90 -7.79 41.12
C THR A 181 19.87 -7.78 39.99
N HIS A 182 20.15 -6.98 38.94
CA HIS A 182 19.41 -6.83 37.68
C HIS A 182 18.28 -5.79 37.64
N ASP A 183 18.18 -4.91 38.63
CA ASP A 183 17.23 -3.79 38.63
C ASP A 183 17.85 -2.50 38.10
N LEU A 184 17.03 -1.68 37.44
CA LEU A 184 17.36 -0.33 37.01
C LEU A 184 17.10 0.66 38.14
N ALA A 185 18.01 1.61 38.33
CA ALA A 185 17.78 2.80 39.14
C ALA A 185 18.03 4.07 38.32
N VAL A 186 17.08 5.00 38.36
CA VAL A 186 17.25 6.39 37.93
C VAL A 186 17.70 7.19 39.14
N HIS A 187 18.80 7.92 39.00
CA HIS A 187 19.43 8.62 40.13
C HIS A 187 19.27 10.15 40.05
N TYR A 188 18.96 10.66 38.86
CA TYR A 188 18.79 12.09 38.61
C TYR A 188 17.90 12.31 37.40
N VAL A 189 17.03 13.31 37.45
CA VAL A 189 16.25 13.78 36.32
C VAL A 189 16.38 15.31 36.27
N GLY A 190 16.64 15.86 35.08
CA GLY A 190 16.82 17.28 34.89
C GLY A 190 16.58 17.74 33.46
N GLU A 191 16.49 19.04 33.28
CA GLU A 191 16.43 19.71 31.97
C GLU A 191 17.82 20.17 31.55
N VAL A 192 18.18 19.99 30.27
CA VAL A 192 19.47 20.44 29.73
C VAL A 192 19.44 21.96 29.61
N VAL A 193 20.31 22.65 30.36
CA VAL A 193 20.39 24.13 30.35
C VAL A 193 21.58 24.66 29.57
N ALA A 194 22.65 23.87 29.41
CA ALA A 194 23.78 24.19 28.56
C ALA A 194 24.48 22.92 28.06
N ILE A 195 25.15 23.03 26.92
CA ILE A 195 25.88 21.93 26.28
C ILE A 195 27.29 22.40 25.95
N ASP A 196 28.29 21.75 26.53
CA ASP A 196 29.69 21.88 26.15
C ASP A 196 30.03 20.73 25.20
N ALA A 197 30.03 21.03 23.91
CA ALA A 197 30.26 20.07 22.83
C ALA A 197 31.70 19.56 22.81
N ASP A 198 32.67 20.36 23.25
CA ASP A 198 34.08 19.99 23.22
C ASP A 198 34.44 19.02 24.34
N LEU A 199 33.83 19.20 25.52
CA LEU A 199 34.01 18.32 26.66
C LEU A 199 32.99 17.19 26.73
N GLY A 200 31.98 17.16 25.83
CA GLY A 200 30.89 16.19 25.86
C GLY A 200 30.11 16.26 27.18
N ARG A 201 29.87 17.47 27.69
CA ARG A 201 29.24 17.75 28.99
C ARG A 201 27.90 18.45 28.81
N LEU A 202 26.88 17.99 29.53
CA LEU A 202 25.57 18.64 29.68
C LEU A 202 25.48 19.26 31.07
N GLU A 203 25.09 20.52 31.14
CA GLU A 203 24.64 21.12 32.40
C GLU A 203 23.14 20.89 32.55
N LEU A 204 22.71 20.44 33.73
CA LEU A 204 21.35 20.03 33.99
C LEU A 204 20.73 20.90 35.09
N ARG A 205 19.45 21.25 34.94
CA ARG A 205 18.63 21.79 36.02
C ARG A 205 17.79 20.67 36.60
N ARG A 206 18.00 20.34 37.87
CA ARG A 206 17.28 19.25 38.55
C ARG A 206 15.77 19.49 38.52
N LEU A 207 15.02 18.45 38.19
CA LEU A 207 13.57 18.41 38.30
C LEU A 207 13.17 17.62 39.55
N ASP A 208 12.17 18.11 40.26
CA ASP A 208 11.64 17.45 41.45
C ASP A 208 10.58 16.42 41.03
N VAL A 209 11.06 15.27 40.56
CA VAL A 209 10.23 14.12 40.14
C VAL A 209 10.63 12.85 40.91
N PRO A 210 9.68 11.92 41.15
CA PRO A 210 10.00 10.63 41.76
C PRO A 210 11.04 9.86 40.95
N LEU A 211 12.09 9.35 41.62
CA LEU A 211 13.13 8.56 40.96
C LEU A 211 12.71 7.09 40.83
N PHE A 212 12.81 6.55 39.62
CA PHE A 212 12.45 5.16 39.34
C PHE A 212 13.47 4.15 39.88
N LYS A 213 13.01 3.09 40.55
CA LYS A 213 13.81 1.90 40.89
C LYS A 213 12.99 0.61 40.73
N GLY A 214 13.42 -0.30 39.86
CA GLY A 214 12.73 -1.58 39.62
C GLY A 214 13.22 -2.31 38.37
N LYS A 215 12.46 -3.31 37.91
CA LYS A 215 12.79 -4.04 36.67
C LYS A 215 12.68 -3.09 35.47
N GLY A 216 13.75 -3.02 34.66
CA GLY A 216 13.75 -2.19 33.45
C GLY A 216 12.75 -2.69 32.40
N PRO A 217 12.07 -1.80 31.65
CA PRO A 217 11.19 -2.18 30.54
C PRO A 217 11.97 -2.95 29.44
N LYS A 218 11.31 -3.95 28.83
CA LYS A 218 11.86 -4.81 27.74
C LYS A 218 11.38 -4.33 26.36
N ARG A 219 12.11 -4.69 25.27
CA ARG A 219 11.92 -4.35 23.83
C ARG A 219 12.56 -3.02 23.36
N ARG A 220 12.77 -2.83 22.04
CA ARG A 220 13.43 -1.63 21.47
C ARG A 220 12.66 -0.35 21.82
N GLY A 221 13.39 0.75 21.93
CA GLY A 221 12.87 2.02 22.48
C GLY A 221 12.83 2.08 24.02
N ALA A 222 13.02 0.96 24.73
CA ALA A 222 13.24 0.96 26.18
C ALA A 222 14.73 1.20 26.55
N GLY A 223 15.62 1.21 25.56
CA GLY A 223 17.07 1.30 25.72
C GLY A 223 17.69 -0.05 26.11
N ASN A 224 18.64 -0.55 25.30
CA ASN A 224 19.53 -1.60 25.81
C ASN A 224 20.36 -0.96 26.92
N TRP A 225 20.17 -1.44 28.16
CA TRP A 225 20.56 -0.71 29.36
C TRP A 225 22.07 -0.55 29.55
N HIS A 226 22.89 -1.17 28.70
CA HIS A 226 24.35 -1.04 28.59
C HIS A 226 24.84 0.14 27.73
N ASP A 227 23.97 0.81 26.96
CA ASP A 227 24.39 1.98 26.16
C ASP A 227 24.61 3.22 27.06
N THR A 228 25.72 3.92 26.83
CA THR A 228 26.14 5.12 27.59
C THR A 228 25.19 6.32 27.41
N LEU A 229 24.49 6.42 26.28
CA LEU A 229 23.54 7.49 25.98
C LEU A 229 22.47 6.98 25.01
N VAL A 230 21.19 7.08 25.36
CA VAL A 230 20.06 6.63 24.54
C VAL A 230 18.94 7.68 24.48
N PRO A 231 18.27 7.85 23.33
CA PRO A 231 17.00 8.57 23.28
C PRO A 231 15.90 7.69 23.90
N VAL A 232 14.99 8.30 24.66
CA VAL A 232 13.81 7.66 25.23
C VAL A 232 12.61 8.14 24.41
N THR A 233 12.04 7.26 23.61
CA THR A 233 10.93 7.60 22.68
C THR A 233 9.61 6.95 23.04
N ARG A 234 9.62 6.00 23.96
CA ARG A 234 8.45 5.24 24.40
C ARG A 234 7.69 5.98 25.48
N ALA A 235 6.41 6.28 25.25
CA ALA A 235 5.58 7.05 26.19
C ALA A 235 5.44 6.39 27.56
N ASP A 236 5.33 5.06 27.64
CA ASP A 236 5.25 4.34 28.93
C ASP A 236 6.53 4.49 29.76
N VAL A 237 7.68 4.49 29.10
CA VAL A 237 8.99 4.69 29.73
C VAL A 237 9.21 6.16 30.10
N ILE A 238 8.78 7.09 29.25
CA ILE A 238 8.82 8.53 29.53
C ILE A 238 7.96 8.83 30.75
N ALA A 239 6.73 8.33 30.79
CA ALA A 239 5.85 8.46 31.94
C ALA A 239 6.53 7.92 33.21
N THR A 240 7.06 6.70 33.16
CA THR A 240 7.69 6.05 34.31
C THR A 240 8.93 6.78 34.85
N ILE A 241 9.75 7.39 33.98
CA ILE A 241 11.02 8.03 34.38
C ILE A 241 10.85 9.52 34.67
N PHE A 242 9.91 10.19 34.00
CA PHE A 242 9.81 11.65 33.99
C PHE A 242 8.47 12.19 34.55
N GLU A 243 7.50 11.37 34.99
CA GLU A 243 6.25 11.89 35.54
C GLU A 243 6.36 12.41 36.97
N GLY A 244 6.17 13.73 37.07
CA GLY A 244 5.50 14.43 38.18
C GLY A 244 4.64 15.61 37.72
N LYS A 245 4.50 15.85 36.41
CA LYS A 245 3.62 16.80 35.70
C LYS A 245 4.21 16.96 34.30
N LEU A 246 3.57 16.39 33.28
CA LEU A 246 3.60 16.79 31.87
C LEU A 246 2.66 15.80 31.18
N GLU A 247 1.61 16.32 30.54
CA GLU A 247 0.52 15.52 30.00
C GLU A 247 1.01 14.38 29.09
N PRO A 248 0.33 13.23 29.08
CA PRO A 248 0.69 12.12 28.22
C PRO A 248 0.63 12.57 26.76
N VAL A 249 1.80 12.69 26.12
CA VAL A 249 1.85 12.76 24.66
C VAL A 249 1.40 11.39 24.17
N PRO A 250 0.28 11.28 23.45
CA PRO A 250 -0.12 10.02 22.85
C PRO A 250 1.03 9.53 21.98
N VAL A 251 1.37 8.25 22.13
CA VAL A 251 2.25 7.55 21.18
C VAL A 251 1.62 7.75 19.81
N SER A 252 2.24 8.60 19.00
CA SER A 252 1.87 8.75 17.61
C SER A 252 2.09 7.38 16.95
N ALA A 253 1.01 6.59 16.81
CA ALA A 253 0.60 6.21 15.47
C ALA A 253 0.79 7.49 14.66
N ARG A 254 1.83 7.49 13.80
CA ARG A 254 2.29 8.62 12.99
C ARG A 254 1.16 9.63 12.91
N ALA A 255 1.26 10.74 13.64
CA ALA A 255 0.26 11.80 13.49
C ALA A 255 0.10 11.97 11.98
N PRO A 256 -1.14 11.92 11.42
CA PRO A 256 -1.30 12.25 10.03
C PRO A 256 -0.54 13.55 9.85
N SER A 257 0.37 13.55 8.88
CA SER A 257 1.02 14.78 8.42
C SER A 257 -0.04 15.89 8.46
N PRO A 258 0.29 17.10 8.96
CA PRO A 258 -0.66 18.20 9.09
C PRO A 258 -1.57 18.22 7.88
N ASP A 259 -2.87 18.01 8.10
CA ASP A 259 -3.93 17.66 7.14
C ASP A 259 -3.55 17.90 5.67
N VAL A 260 -2.73 17.01 5.12
CA VAL A 260 -2.60 16.89 3.67
C VAL A 260 -3.85 16.13 3.29
N GLY A 261 -4.84 16.85 2.77
CA GLY A 261 -6.12 16.28 2.36
C GLY A 261 -5.90 15.01 1.55
N VAL A 262 -6.78 14.01 1.74
CA VAL A 262 -6.71 12.80 0.90
C VAL A 262 -6.86 13.25 -0.55
N PRO A 263 -5.91 12.94 -1.46
CA PRO A 263 -6.02 13.34 -2.85
C PRO A 263 -7.34 12.86 -3.47
N LEU A 264 -7.85 13.62 -4.44
CA LEU A 264 -9.07 13.24 -5.17
C LEU A 264 -8.87 11.95 -5.98
N ASN A 265 -7.68 11.72 -6.50
CA ASN A 265 -7.31 10.52 -7.23
C ASN A 265 -5.96 10.02 -6.72
N LEU A 266 -5.94 8.87 -6.03
CA LEU A 266 -4.72 8.31 -5.41
C LEU A 266 -4.52 6.86 -5.84
N ILE A 267 -3.29 6.47 -6.16
CA ILE A 267 -2.90 5.07 -6.34
C ILE A 267 -1.81 4.72 -5.33
N LEU A 268 -2.13 3.83 -4.40
CA LEU A 268 -1.17 3.19 -3.50
C LEU A 268 -0.50 2.03 -4.23
N TYR A 269 0.81 2.13 -4.49
CA TYR A 269 1.51 1.10 -5.27
C TYR A 269 2.74 0.56 -4.56
N GLY A 270 3.14 -0.65 -4.93
CA GLY A 270 4.41 -1.22 -4.49
C GLY A 270 4.42 -2.73 -4.50
N PRO A 271 5.53 -3.34 -4.04
CA PRO A 271 5.70 -4.79 -4.02
C PRO A 271 4.64 -5.51 -3.18
N PRO A 272 4.49 -6.84 -3.31
CA PRO A 272 3.51 -7.58 -2.53
C PRO A 272 3.85 -7.58 -1.04
N GLY A 273 2.81 -7.53 -0.20
CA GLY A 273 2.94 -7.59 1.25
C GLY A 273 3.42 -6.29 1.91
N THR A 274 3.42 -5.14 1.22
CA THR A 274 3.84 -3.85 1.81
C THR A 274 2.74 -3.12 2.59
N GLY A 275 1.56 -3.74 2.76
CA GLY A 275 0.49 -3.19 3.60
C GLY A 275 -0.50 -2.26 2.90
N LYS A 276 -0.62 -2.31 1.56
CA LYS A 276 -1.57 -1.47 0.79
C LYS A 276 -3.02 -1.60 1.29
N THR A 277 -3.54 -2.83 1.37
CA THR A 277 -4.89 -3.12 1.89
C THR A 277 -5.03 -2.72 3.37
N TYR A 278 -3.98 -2.89 4.17
CA TYR A 278 -3.96 -2.45 5.56
C TYR A 278 -4.12 -0.93 5.67
N ARG A 279 -3.37 -0.16 4.87
CA ARG A 279 -3.46 1.30 4.82
C ARG A 279 -4.84 1.78 4.41
N ILE A 280 -5.46 1.14 3.41
CA ILE A 280 -6.84 1.47 3.03
C ILE A 280 -7.78 1.27 4.23
N THR A 281 -7.75 0.07 4.81
CA THR A 281 -8.71 -0.34 5.84
C THR A 281 -8.54 0.40 7.16
N HIS A 282 -7.31 0.71 7.57
CA HIS A 282 -7.02 1.25 8.88
C HIS A 282 -6.82 2.77 8.89
N ASP A 283 -6.33 3.36 7.79
CA ASP A 283 -5.98 4.78 7.74
C ASP A 283 -6.95 5.59 6.87
N LEU A 284 -7.32 5.07 5.69
CA LEU A 284 -8.10 5.83 4.71
C LEU A 284 -9.61 5.70 4.92
N ILE A 285 -10.14 4.49 5.14
CA ILE A 285 -11.59 4.28 5.31
C ILE A 285 -12.15 5.16 6.42
N ARG A 286 -11.45 5.25 7.56
CA ARG A 286 -11.85 6.07 8.71
C ARG A 286 -12.03 7.57 8.39
N ARG A 287 -11.38 8.06 7.33
CA ARG A 287 -11.52 9.45 6.87
C ARG A 287 -12.81 9.69 6.06
N PHE A 288 -13.48 8.62 5.67
CA PHE A 288 -14.77 8.60 4.95
C PHE A 288 -15.86 7.94 5.81
N GLU A 289 -15.64 7.80 7.11
CA GLU A 289 -16.65 7.38 8.07
C GLU A 289 -17.21 8.64 8.74
N ARG A 290 -18.50 8.93 8.51
CA ARG A 290 -19.18 9.95 9.32
C ARG A 290 -19.65 9.33 10.64
N PRO A 291 -19.57 10.08 11.75
CA PRO A 291 -20.33 9.74 12.95
C PRO A 291 -21.78 9.56 12.51
N ALA A 292 -22.38 8.41 12.81
CA ALA A 292 -23.73 8.11 12.36
C ALA A 292 -24.69 9.22 12.83
N ALA A 293 -25.08 10.11 11.92
CA ALA A 293 -26.34 10.82 12.09
C ALA A 293 -27.40 9.74 11.99
N GLN A 294 -28.18 9.51 13.06
CA GLN A 294 -29.22 8.50 13.05
C GLN A 294 -30.15 8.80 11.86
N PRO A 295 -30.20 7.95 10.82
CA PRO A 295 -31.26 8.09 9.83
C PRO A 295 -32.59 7.96 10.60
N GLY A 296 -33.56 8.78 10.25
CA GLY A 296 -34.91 8.58 10.76
C GLY A 296 -35.33 7.13 10.48
N PRO A 297 -36.10 6.46 11.36
CA PRO A 297 -36.46 5.05 11.19
C PRO A 297 -37.01 4.69 9.81
N GLY A 298 -37.64 5.64 9.11
CA GLY A 298 -38.14 5.48 7.75
C GLY A 298 -37.07 5.43 6.65
N GLU A 299 -35.98 6.21 6.75
CA GLU A 299 -34.92 6.24 5.73
C GLU A 299 -34.10 4.95 5.72
N ALA A 300 -33.75 4.43 6.90
CA ALA A 300 -33.04 3.16 7.04
C ALA A 300 -33.86 1.98 6.47
N LEU A 301 -35.18 2.03 6.63
CA LEU A 301 -36.10 1.04 6.06
C LEU A 301 -36.15 1.12 4.53
N VAL A 302 -36.14 2.32 3.94
CA VAL A 302 -36.14 2.51 2.47
C VAL A 302 -34.84 2.04 1.83
N GLU A 303 -33.70 2.34 2.46
CA GLU A 303 -32.37 1.90 2.04
C GLU A 303 -32.31 0.36 2.00
N LEU A 304 -32.67 -0.29 3.11
CA LEU A 304 -32.77 -1.75 3.20
C LEU A 304 -33.76 -2.34 2.17
N ALA A 305 -34.90 -1.68 1.95
CA ALA A 305 -35.90 -2.15 0.98
C ALA A 305 -35.38 -2.15 -0.46
N THR A 306 -34.45 -1.25 -0.78
CA THR A 306 -33.84 -1.08 -2.10
C THR A 306 -32.72 -2.10 -2.33
N GLU A 307 -32.00 -2.49 -1.28
CA GLU A 307 -30.96 -3.54 -1.32
C GLU A 307 -31.54 -4.94 -1.59
N LEU A 308 -32.66 -5.29 -0.96
CA LEU A 308 -33.24 -6.63 -1.03
C LEU A 308 -33.98 -6.87 -2.35
N ILE A 309 -34.00 -8.10 -2.87
CA ILE A 309 -34.98 -8.51 -3.90
C ILE A 309 -36.35 -8.81 -3.27
N TRP A 310 -37.41 -8.94 -4.07
CA TRP A 310 -38.77 -9.13 -3.55
C TRP A 310 -38.93 -10.38 -2.69
N SER A 311 -38.36 -11.51 -3.08
CA SER A 311 -38.38 -12.74 -2.28
C SER A 311 -37.70 -12.55 -0.93
N HIS A 312 -36.50 -11.96 -0.90
CA HIS A 312 -35.77 -11.71 0.35
C HIS A 312 -36.48 -10.70 1.25
N ALA A 313 -37.06 -9.63 0.70
CA ALA A 313 -37.84 -8.68 1.48
C ALA A 313 -39.10 -9.31 2.10
N VAL A 314 -39.79 -10.19 1.36
CA VAL A 314 -40.95 -10.94 1.88
C VAL A 314 -40.51 -11.96 2.94
N ALA A 315 -39.37 -12.61 2.77
CA ALA A 315 -38.82 -13.55 3.75
C ALA A 315 -38.43 -12.86 5.06
N VAL A 316 -37.76 -11.71 4.97
CA VAL A 316 -37.45 -10.86 6.13
C VAL A 316 -38.75 -10.41 6.82
N ALA A 317 -39.74 -9.90 6.08
CA ALA A 317 -41.02 -9.49 6.65
C ALA A 317 -41.78 -10.63 7.33
N LEU A 318 -41.77 -11.84 6.75
CA LEU A 318 -42.35 -13.03 7.39
C LEU A 318 -41.60 -13.39 8.68
N GLN A 319 -40.28 -13.38 8.67
CA GLN A 319 -39.45 -13.65 9.85
C GLN A 319 -39.74 -12.66 10.99
N GLU A 320 -39.96 -11.38 10.66
CA GLU A 320 -40.35 -10.33 11.60
C GLU A 320 -41.73 -10.53 12.20
N LEU A 321 -42.66 -11.05 11.41
CA LEU A 321 -44.01 -11.39 11.84
C LEU A 321 -44.08 -12.75 12.57
N GLY A 322 -42.93 -13.35 12.92
CA GLY A 322 -42.86 -14.61 13.68
C GLY A 322 -42.78 -15.87 12.81
N GLY A 323 -42.44 -15.73 11.53
CA GLY A 323 -42.23 -16.83 10.58
C GLY A 323 -43.51 -17.34 9.89
N GLU A 324 -44.70 -16.89 10.32
CA GLU A 324 -46.01 -17.22 9.71
C GLU A 324 -46.92 -15.98 9.74
N ALA A 325 -47.45 -15.55 8.60
CA ALA A 325 -48.37 -14.40 8.51
C ALA A 325 -49.36 -14.54 7.35
N ASP A 326 -50.49 -13.83 7.41
CA ASP A 326 -51.35 -13.66 6.25
C ASP A 326 -50.87 -12.53 5.34
N VAL A 327 -51.38 -12.52 4.11
CA VAL A 327 -50.96 -11.56 3.08
C VAL A 327 -51.37 -10.13 3.42
N ASP A 328 -52.45 -9.94 4.18
CA ASP A 328 -52.89 -8.59 4.55
C ASP A 328 -51.94 -8.01 5.63
N ALA A 329 -51.43 -8.85 6.56
CA ALA A 329 -50.36 -8.47 7.49
C ALA A 329 -49.04 -8.16 6.78
N LEU A 330 -48.70 -8.89 5.70
CA LEU A 330 -47.52 -8.60 4.88
C LEU A 330 -47.66 -7.28 4.11
N VAL A 331 -48.85 -6.98 3.57
CA VAL A 331 -49.11 -5.69 2.91
C VAL A 331 -48.92 -4.52 3.88
N GLU A 332 -49.25 -4.72 5.16
CA GLU A 332 -49.09 -3.69 6.19
C GLU A 332 -47.65 -3.52 6.69
N HIS A 333 -46.75 -4.46 6.37
CA HIS A 333 -45.38 -4.48 6.89
C HIS A 333 -44.53 -3.27 6.39
N PRO A 334 -43.86 -2.52 7.28
CA PRO A 334 -43.12 -1.30 6.91
C PRO A 334 -42.07 -1.50 5.81
N LEU A 335 -41.30 -2.59 5.86
CA LEU A 335 -40.29 -2.92 4.83
C LEU A 335 -40.91 -3.13 3.44
N LEU A 336 -42.09 -3.77 3.35
CA LEU A 336 -42.72 -4.07 2.07
C LEU A 336 -43.42 -2.85 1.48
N LYS A 337 -43.99 -1.98 2.34
CA LYS A 337 -44.47 -0.66 1.93
C LYS A 337 -43.33 0.23 1.42
N ALA A 338 -42.20 0.26 2.12
CA ALA A 338 -41.01 1.00 1.69
C ALA A 338 -40.48 0.46 0.35
N LYS A 339 -40.41 -0.86 0.19
CA LYS A 339 -39.98 -1.52 -1.05
C LYS A 339 -40.85 -1.14 -2.25
N TYR A 340 -42.17 -1.16 -2.04
CA TYR A 340 -43.14 -0.82 -3.08
C TYR A 340 -43.09 0.66 -3.46
N ALA A 341 -42.90 1.55 -2.49
CA ALA A 341 -42.79 2.98 -2.73
C ALA A 341 -41.51 3.37 -3.48
N ALA A 342 -40.39 2.66 -3.25
CA ALA A 342 -39.10 2.94 -3.88
C ALA A 342 -39.09 2.68 -5.40
N LYS A 343 -39.84 1.67 -5.87
CA LYS A 343 -40.07 1.39 -7.29
C LYS A 343 -41.54 1.02 -7.51
N PRO A 344 -42.42 2.00 -7.80
CA PRO A 344 -43.82 1.73 -8.07
C PRO A 344 -43.94 0.89 -9.34
N ILE A 345 -44.50 -0.31 -9.21
CA ILE A 345 -44.83 -1.20 -10.34
C ILE A 345 -46.32 -0.96 -10.67
N ALA A 346 -46.73 -1.16 -11.93
CA ALA A 346 -48.14 -1.07 -12.35
C ALA A 346 -49.06 -2.12 -11.68
N VAL A 347 -48.48 -3.06 -10.91
CA VAL A 347 -49.17 -4.15 -10.24
C VAL A 347 -49.38 -3.81 -8.76
N PRO A 348 -50.60 -3.93 -8.20
CA PRO A 348 -50.86 -3.65 -6.79
C PRO A 348 -49.95 -4.45 -5.84
N LEU A 349 -49.48 -3.83 -4.75
CA LEU A 349 -48.58 -4.45 -3.74
C LEU A 349 -49.04 -5.83 -3.29
N ARG A 350 -50.34 -5.99 -2.99
CA ARG A 350 -50.93 -7.27 -2.58
C ARG A 350 -50.74 -8.35 -3.64
N THR A 351 -50.94 -8.00 -4.91
CA THR A 351 -50.75 -8.91 -6.04
C THR A 351 -49.28 -9.26 -6.21
N ARG A 352 -48.37 -8.30 -6.03
CA ARG A 352 -46.91 -8.55 -6.06
C ARG A 352 -46.48 -9.51 -4.96
N ILE A 353 -46.85 -9.26 -3.70
CA ILE A 353 -46.55 -10.15 -2.57
C ILE A 353 -47.08 -11.56 -2.84
N TRP A 354 -48.33 -11.68 -3.31
CA TRP A 354 -48.93 -12.96 -3.64
C TRP A 354 -48.18 -13.71 -4.75
N SER A 355 -47.78 -13.01 -5.83
CA SER A 355 -46.99 -13.59 -6.92
C SER A 355 -45.62 -14.07 -6.45
N THR A 356 -44.92 -13.26 -5.65
CA THR A 356 -43.60 -13.60 -5.07
C THR A 356 -43.68 -14.83 -4.18
N LEU A 357 -44.67 -14.91 -3.28
CA LEU A 357 -44.89 -16.07 -2.41
C LEU A 357 -45.15 -17.35 -3.24
N GLY A 358 -45.92 -17.24 -4.32
CA GLY A 358 -46.23 -18.36 -5.20
C GLY A 358 -45.04 -18.82 -6.06
N ALA A 359 -44.22 -17.89 -6.56
CA ALA A 359 -43.06 -18.17 -7.41
C ALA A 359 -41.85 -18.72 -6.62
N HIS A 360 -41.77 -18.43 -5.32
CA HIS A 360 -40.70 -18.86 -4.43
C HIS A 360 -41.15 -19.94 -3.42
N ALA A 361 -42.27 -20.62 -3.69
CA ALA A 361 -42.74 -21.72 -2.87
C ALA A 361 -41.88 -22.98 -3.02
N ILE A 362 -41.80 -23.83 -1.99
CA ILE A 362 -41.04 -25.10 -2.04
C ILE A 362 -41.55 -26.08 -3.07
N ASP A 363 -40.64 -26.82 -3.72
CA ASP A 363 -40.94 -27.73 -4.83
C ASP A 363 -41.92 -28.86 -4.47
N GLY A 364 -41.96 -29.28 -3.20
CA GLY A 364 -42.89 -30.28 -2.68
C GLY A 364 -44.22 -29.76 -2.12
N SER A 365 -44.55 -28.47 -2.24
CA SER A 365 -45.75 -27.90 -1.61
C SER A 365 -47.05 -28.57 -2.09
N GLN A 366 -47.86 -29.02 -1.13
CA GLN A 366 -49.18 -29.61 -1.38
C GLN A 366 -50.30 -28.55 -1.46
N THR A 367 -50.00 -27.30 -1.09
CA THR A 367 -50.98 -26.23 -0.91
C THR A 367 -50.83 -25.12 -1.94
N VAL A 368 -49.64 -24.95 -2.52
CA VAL A 368 -49.34 -23.96 -3.56
C VAL A 368 -49.41 -24.62 -4.93
N ARG A 369 -50.44 -24.28 -5.71
CA ARG A 369 -50.67 -24.86 -7.06
C ARG A 369 -49.78 -24.29 -8.16
N ASN A 370 -49.01 -23.23 -7.89
CA ASN A 370 -48.12 -22.67 -8.89
C ASN A 370 -47.00 -23.67 -9.22
N GLN A 371 -46.91 -24.06 -10.49
CA GLN A 371 -45.90 -24.99 -11.00
C GLN A 371 -44.62 -24.29 -11.46
N ARG A 372 -44.69 -22.97 -11.72
CA ARG A 372 -43.54 -22.16 -12.15
C ARG A 372 -42.89 -21.53 -10.93
N ARG A 373 -41.83 -22.18 -10.45
CA ARG A 373 -41.09 -21.76 -9.26
C ARG A 373 -39.65 -21.44 -9.62
N PHE A 374 -39.16 -20.27 -9.22
CA PHE A 374 -37.83 -19.77 -9.57
C PHE A 374 -37.10 -19.27 -8.33
N GLY A 375 -35.76 -19.11 -8.41
CA GLY A 375 -34.92 -18.65 -7.31
C GLY A 375 -35.07 -19.47 -6.01
N ASP A 376 -34.76 -18.82 -4.88
CA ASP A 376 -34.76 -19.45 -3.55
C ASP A 376 -36.15 -19.91 -3.13
N LYS A 377 -36.23 -21.14 -2.61
CA LYS A 377 -37.47 -21.85 -2.27
C LYS A 377 -37.82 -21.63 -0.81
N LEU A 378 -38.24 -20.41 -0.49
CA LEU A 378 -38.32 -19.92 0.88
C LEU A 378 -39.69 -20.10 1.55
N PHE A 379 -40.76 -20.33 0.79
CA PHE A 379 -42.13 -20.19 1.30
C PHE A 379 -42.97 -21.47 1.17
N ASP A 380 -43.97 -21.58 2.04
CA ASP A 380 -45.12 -22.46 1.79
C ASP A 380 -46.40 -21.89 2.42
N LYS A 381 -47.55 -22.43 2.02
CA LYS A 381 -48.86 -21.99 2.46
C LYS A 381 -49.45 -22.95 3.48
N ARG A 382 -49.93 -22.43 4.61
CA ARG A 382 -50.42 -23.25 5.72
C ARG A 382 -51.70 -24.02 5.32
N PRO A 383 -51.73 -25.36 5.43
CA PRO A 383 -52.94 -26.13 5.16
C PRO A 383 -54.10 -25.72 6.08
N GLY A 384 -55.30 -25.58 5.51
CA GLY A 384 -56.52 -25.28 6.29
C GLY A 384 -56.69 -23.82 6.74
N LYS A 385 -55.68 -22.95 6.57
CA LYS A 385 -55.81 -21.50 6.83
C LYS A 385 -55.78 -20.71 5.53
N LYS A 386 -56.83 -19.95 5.24
CA LYS A 386 -56.93 -19.18 3.99
C LYS A 386 -55.99 -17.98 4.04
N GLY A 387 -55.02 -17.95 3.13
CA GLY A 387 -54.15 -16.79 2.91
C GLY A 387 -52.96 -16.67 3.86
N VAL A 388 -52.71 -17.68 4.70
CA VAL A 388 -51.58 -17.70 5.64
C VAL A 388 -50.38 -18.43 5.03
N TRP A 389 -49.23 -17.78 5.06
CA TRP A 389 -47.96 -18.24 4.51
C TRP A 389 -46.89 -18.30 5.61
N PHE A 390 -45.93 -19.20 5.45
CA PHE A 390 -44.83 -19.37 6.40
C PHE A 390 -43.50 -19.60 5.68
N LEU A 391 -42.40 -19.32 6.38
CA LEU A 391 -41.06 -19.69 5.93
C LEU A 391 -40.89 -21.21 6.03
N ALA A 392 -40.55 -21.84 4.91
CA ALA A 392 -40.43 -23.30 4.87
C ALA A 392 -39.25 -23.81 5.71
N ASP A 393 -38.18 -23.02 5.80
CA ASP A 393 -36.99 -23.24 6.61
C ASP A 393 -36.63 -21.96 7.39
N ALA A 394 -35.55 -22.00 8.19
CA ALA A 394 -35.02 -20.80 8.83
C ALA A 394 -34.63 -19.74 7.79
N LEU A 395 -34.66 -18.46 8.20
CA LEU A 395 -34.19 -17.37 7.34
C LEU A 395 -32.72 -17.64 6.93
N PRO A 396 -32.36 -17.57 5.63
CA PRO A 396 -31.00 -17.75 5.17
C PRO A 396 -30.00 -16.86 5.91
N ASP A 397 -28.80 -17.37 6.20
CA ASP A 397 -27.77 -16.68 6.99
C ASP A 397 -27.43 -15.29 6.42
N GLU A 398 -27.41 -15.15 5.09
CA GLU A 398 -27.18 -13.89 4.38
C GLU A 398 -28.25 -12.82 4.64
N LEU A 399 -29.46 -13.22 5.05
CA LEU A 399 -30.58 -12.32 5.35
C LEU A 399 -30.76 -12.04 6.84
N VAL A 400 -29.98 -12.70 7.71
CA VAL A 400 -30.07 -12.51 9.16
C VAL A 400 -29.75 -11.08 9.57
N ASP A 401 -28.76 -10.46 8.92
CA ASP A 401 -28.42 -9.05 9.17
C ASP A 401 -29.52 -8.11 8.67
N ALA A 402 -30.10 -8.40 7.49
CA ALA A 402 -31.24 -7.65 6.95
C ALA A 402 -32.46 -7.71 7.88
N SER A 403 -32.77 -8.88 8.45
CA SER A 403 -33.84 -9.02 9.46
C SER A 403 -33.52 -8.24 10.75
N ARG A 404 -32.28 -8.25 11.22
CA ARG A 404 -31.87 -7.42 12.36
C ARG A 404 -32.05 -5.92 12.08
N ARG A 405 -31.65 -5.45 10.89
CA ARG A 405 -31.82 -4.06 10.43
C ARG A 405 -33.29 -3.66 10.29
N ALA A 406 -34.17 -4.60 9.88
CA ALA A 406 -35.61 -4.37 9.80
C ALA A 406 -36.28 -4.24 11.19
N ARG A 407 -35.82 -4.98 12.23
CA ARG A 407 -36.30 -4.88 13.62
C ARG A 407 -35.96 -3.58 14.30
N THR A 408 -34.73 -3.14 14.07
CA THR A 408 -34.15 -2.01 14.80
C THR A 408 -33.60 -1.02 13.78
N PRO A 409 -34.46 -0.25 13.10
CA PRO A 409 -34.00 0.71 12.09
C PRO A 409 -33.02 1.76 12.64
N ALA A 410 -32.99 1.94 13.98
CA ALA A 410 -32.13 2.88 14.70
C ALA A 410 -30.73 2.33 15.06
N ALA A 411 -30.48 1.03 14.91
CA ALA A 411 -29.14 0.46 15.11
C ALA A 411 -28.35 0.53 13.80
N ALA A 412 -28.06 1.76 13.35
CA ALA A 412 -27.22 1.98 12.18
C ALA A 412 -25.76 1.64 12.54
N ALA A 413 -25.15 0.74 11.78
CA ALA A 413 -23.70 0.74 11.61
C ALA A 413 -23.28 2.13 11.08
N ALA A 414 -22.04 2.53 11.34
CA ALA A 414 -21.48 3.76 10.76
C ALA A 414 -21.81 3.83 9.26
N ARG A 415 -22.37 4.95 8.79
CA ARG A 415 -22.61 5.15 7.35
C ARG A 415 -21.25 5.24 6.69
N ALA A 416 -20.90 4.20 5.94
CA ALA A 416 -19.70 4.15 5.14
C ALA A 416 -19.91 5.03 3.91
N ASP A 417 -19.28 6.21 3.87
CA ASP A 417 -19.29 7.06 2.67
C ASP A 417 -18.24 6.59 1.68
N HIS A 418 -18.26 5.28 1.40
CA HIS A 418 -17.38 4.67 0.43
C HIS A 418 -17.96 3.41 -0.20
N THR A 419 -17.41 3.03 -1.35
CA THR A 419 -17.64 1.75 -2.02
C THR A 419 -16.30 1.07 -2.28
N PHE A 420 -16.26 -0.26 -2.25
CA PHE A 420 -15.07 -1.05 -2.59
C PHE A 420 -15.34 -1.91 -3.84
N VAL A 421 -14.36 -1.97 -4.74
CA VAL A 421 -14.38 -2.81 -5.94
C VAL A 421 -12.98 -3.35 -6.22
N THR A 422 -12.89 -4.52 -6.83
CA THR A 422 -11.63 -5.11 -7.27
C THR A 422 -11.66 -5.29 -8.78
N PHE A 423 -10.62 -4.83 -9.47
CA PHE A 423 -10.52 -5.02 -10.92
C PHE A 423 -9.98 -6.41 -11.27
N HIS A 424 -10.48 -6.95 -12.37
CA HIS A 424 -10.04 -8.20 -12.96
C HIS A 424 -10.09 -8.11 -14.48
N GLN A 425 -9.45 -9.05 -15.19
CA GLN A 425 -9.28 -8.97 -16.65
C GLN A 425 -10.60 -8.89 -17.44
N ALA A 426 -11.67 -9.49 -16.92
CA ALA A 426 -12.99 -9.45 -17.55
C ALA A 426 -13.82 -8.20 -17.18
N TYR A 427 -13.30 -7.29 -16.35
CA TYR A 427 -14.06 -6.14 -15.86
C TYR A 427 -14.13 -5.08 -16.97
N GLY A 428 -15.34 -4.63 -17.29
CA GLY A 428 -15.60 -3.76 -18.44
C GLY A 428 -16.25 -2.42 -18.09
N TYR A 429 -16.49 -1.61 -19.13
CA TYR A 429 -17.23 -0.36 -19.01
C TYR A 429 -18.65 -0.61 -18.48
N GLU A 430 -19.28 -1.68 -18.94
CA GLU A 430 -20.67 -2.04 -18.65
C GLU A 430 -20.91 -2.38 -17.18
N ASP A 431 -19.89 -2.87 -16.47
CA ASP A 431 -19.96 -3.16 -15.03
C ASP A 431 -19.61 -1.95 -14.16
N PHE A 432 -18.83 -1.02 -14.71
CA PHE A 432 -18.28 0.11 -13.97
C PHE A 432 -19.11 1.38 -14.12
N ILE A 433 -19.57 1.70 -15.34
CA ILE A 433 -20.30 2.94 -15.65
C ILE A 433 -21.79 2.67 -15.86
N GLU A 434 -22.17 2.06 -16.98
CA GLU A 434 -23.55 1.68 -17.29
C GLU A 434 -23.57 0.53 -18.30
N GLY A 435 -24.46 -0.43 -18.10
CA GLY A 435 -24.51 -1.65 -18.90
C GLY A 435 -25.93 -2.12 -19.15
N ILE A 436 -26.17 -2.67 -20.33
CA ILE A 436 -27.45 -3.29 -20.69
C ILE A 436 -27.46 -4.71 -20.14
N ARG A 437 -28.44 -5.03 -19.29
CA ARG A 437 -28.58 -6.34 -18.64
C ARG A 437 -29.97 -6.93 -18.91
N PRO A 438 -30.09 -8.26 -19.02
CA PRO A 438 -31.39 -8.89 -19.22
C PRO A 438 -32.25 -8.72 -17.96
N ASN A 439 -33.49 -8.28 -18.15
CA ASN A 439 -34.47 -8.24 -17.08
C ASN A 439 -35.11 -9.62 -16.95
N VAL A 440 -34.64 -10.39 -15.97
CA VAL A 440 -35.15 -11.72 -15.64
C VAL A 440 -36.40 -11.68 -14.76
N GLU A 441 -36.79 -10.53 -14.21
CA GLU A 441 -37.99 -10.42 -13.36
C GLU A 441 -39.29 -10.49 -14.15
N ASP A 442 -39.35 -9.87 -15.33
CA ASP A 442 -40.55 -9.87 -16.19
C ASP A 442 -40.77 -11.22 -16.91
N ALA A 443 -39.70 -12.03 -17.04
CA ALA A 443 -39.74 -13.33 -17.70
C ALA A 443 -40.34 -14.46 -16.82
N ALA A 444 -40.51 -14.22 -15.52
CA ALA A 444 -41.03 -15.21 -14.58
C ALA A 444 -42.57 -15.29 -14.56
N ASP A 445 -43.26 -14.22 -14.96
CA ASP A 445 -44.71 -14.04 -14.80
C ASP A 445 -45.52 -14.26 -16.10
N ASP A 446 -44.89 -14.41 -17.28
CA ASP A 446 -45.60 -14.58 -18.56
C ASP A 446 -44.95 -15.62 -19.49
N GLU A 447 -45.76 -16.46 -20.16
CA GLU A 447 -45.29 -17.49 -21.12
C GLU A 447 -44.76 -16.90 -22.42
N ASP A 448 -45.24 -15.70 -22.76
CA ASP A 448 -44.89 -14.94 -23.95
C ASP A 448 -43.95 -13.74 -23.64
N ALA A 449 -43.40 -13.65 -22.42
CA ALA A 449 -42.48 -12.57 -22.05
C ALA A 449 -41.22 -12.61 -22.91
N SER A 450 -41.15 -11.71 -23.90
CA SER A 450 -39.94 -11.44 -24.65
C SER A 450 -38.84 -10.98 -23.70
N LEU A 451 -37.63 -11.54 -23.82
CA LEU A 451 -36.43 -11.10 -23.10
C LEU A 451 -36.28 -9.57 -23.22
N SER A 452 -36.59 -8.85 -22.14
CA SER A 452 -36.44 -7.39 -22.08
C SER A 452 -35.06 -7.06 -21.51
N TYR A 453 -34.49 -5.95 -21.98
CA TYR A 453 -33.18 -5.48 -21.54
C TYR A 453 -33.35 -4.17 -20.80
N VAL A 454 -32.73 -4.06 -19.63
CA VAL A 454 -32.72 -2.86 -18.80
C VAL A 454 -31.31 -2.30 -18.71
N LEU A 455 -31.21 -0.98 -18.72
CA LEU A 455 -29.94 -0.32 -18.46
C LEU A 455 -29.72 -0.24 -16.94
N GLU A 456 -28.62 -0.80 -16.45
CA GLU A 456 -28.22 -0.74 -15.06
C GLU A 456 -27.00 0.16 -14.85
N ASP A 457 -26.98 0.89 -13.73
CA ASP A 457 -25.82 1.66 -13.30
C ASP A 457 -24.71 0.72 -12.81
N GLY A 458 -23.49 0.96 -13.30
CA GLY A 458 -22.28 0.32 -12.80
C GLY A 458 -21.80 0.89 -11.47
N VAL A 459 -20.73 0.30 -10.91
CA VAL A 459 -20.24 0.63 -9.56
C VAL A 459 -19.78 2.08 -9.42
N PHE A 460 -19.08 2.62 -10.41
CA PHE A 460 -18.63 4.02 -10.40
C PHE A 460 -19.80 5.00 -10.53
N MET A 461 -20.78 4.70 -11.39
CA MET A 461 -21.99 5.51 -11.50
C MET A 461 -22.76 5.55 -10.18
N LYS A 462 -22.86 4.41 -9.48
CA LYS A 462 -23.47 4.35 -8.15
C LYS A 462 -22.70 5.22 -7.14
N ALA A 463 -21.37 5.17 -7.14
CA ALA A 463 -20.54 6.01 -6.29
C ALA A 463 -20.70 7.52 -6.60
N VAL A 464 -20.74 7.90 -7.89
CA VAL A 464 -21.02 9.28 -8.31
C VAL A 464 -22.37 9.75 -7.80
N ARG A 465 -23.44 8.96 -7.98
CA ARG A 465 -24.77 9.32 -7.47
C ARG A 465 -24.79 9.41 -5.94
N ALA A 466 -24.06 8.53 -5.25
CA ALA A 466 -23.94 8.60 -3.79
C ALA A 466 -23.28 9.91 -3.35
N ALA A 467 -22.15 10.28 -3.97
CA ALA A 467 -21.46 11.54 -3.70
C ALA A 467 -22.34 12.78 -3.96
N VAL A 468 -23.14 12.78 -5.04
CA VAL A 468 -24.11 13.85 -5.33
C VAL A 468 -25.22 13.93 -4.28
N ARG A 469 -25.76 12.78 -3.85
CA ARG A 469 -26.76 12.77 -2.77
C ARG A 469 -26.19 13.28 -1.45
N LEU A 470 -24.90 13.01 -1.18
CA LEU A 470 -24.25 13.55 0.01
C LEU A 470 -24.15 15.07 0.02
N ALA A 471 -24.04 15.68 -1.17
CA ALA A 471 -24.11 17.13 -1.34
C ALA A 471 -25.54 17.71 -1.16
N GLY A 472 -26.53 16.87 -0.80
CA GLY A 472 -27.91 17.31 -0.57
C GLY A 472 -28.76 17.41 -1.84
N TYR A 473 -28.27 16.92 -2.98
CA TYR A 473 -29.01 16.93 -4.25
C TYR A 473 -29.75 15.61 -4.48
N GLU A 474 -31.08 15.62 -4.36
CA GLU A 474 -31.92 14.41 -4.47
C GLU A 474 -32.37 14.08 -5.89
N GLN A 475 -32.32 15.05 -6.80
CA GLN A 475 -32.74 14.86 -8.18
C GLN A 475 -31.75 14.02 -8.99
N PRO A 476 -32.16 13.47 -10.14
CA PRO A 476 -31.27 12.72 -11.03
C PRO A 476 -30.00 13.50 -11.44
N LEU A 477 -28.86 12.82 -11.50
CA LEU A 477 -27.56 13.39 -11.91
C LEU A 477 -27.61 14.20 -13.22
N HIS A 478 -28.38 13.75 -14.22
CA HIS A 478 -28.48 14.46 -15.49
C HIS A 478 -29.14 15.84 -15.38
N ASP A 479 -30.01 16.04 -14.38
CA ASP A 479 -30.64 17.33 -14.10
C ASP A 479 -29.63 18.28 -13.43
N LEU A 480 -28.79 17.75 -12.52
CA LEU A 480 -27.66 18.50 -11.94
C LEU A 480 -26.71 19.02 -13.03
N CYS A 481 -26.45 18.17 -14.03
CA CYS A 481 -25.64 18.51 -15.20
C CYS A 481 -26.33 19.53 -16.14
N GLY A 482 -27.60 19.87 -15.90
CA GLY A 482 -28.36 20.88 -16.61
C GLY A 482 -28.27 22.28 -16.00
N LEU A 483 -27.84 22.39 -14.73
CA LEU A 483 -27.73 23.66 -14.00
C LEU A 483 -26.61 24.57 -14.56
N SER A 484 -26.52 25.80 -14.05
CA SER A 484 -25.32 26.63 -14.24
C SER A 484 -24.13 26.09 -13.43
N ARG A 485 -22.90 26.52 -13.79
CA ARG A 485 -21.69 26.14 -13.06
C ARG A 485 -21.75 26.64 -11.63
N GLU A 486 -22.20 27.88 -11.44
CA GLU A 486 -22.30 28.54 -10.14
C GLU A 486 -23.27 27.83 -9.20
N GLU A 487 -24.42 27.36 -9.72
CA GLU A 487 -25.36 26.54 -8.95
C GLU A 487 -24.74 25.19 -8.54
N ARG A 488 -23.98 24.55 -9.44
CA ARG A 488 -23.25 23.31 -9.10
C ARG A 488 -22.18 23.55 -8.04
N ALA A 489 -21.39 24.60 -8.20
CA ALA A 489 -20.34 24.96 -7.24
C ALA A 489 -20.94 25.17 -5.83
N ALA A 490 -22.06 25.90 -5.75
CA ALA A 490 -22.77 26.13 -4.49
C ALA A 490 -23.32 24.83 -3.86
N ILE A 491 -23.74 23.86 -4.67
CA ILE A 491 -24.17 22.53 -4.16
C ILE A 491 -23.00 21.78 -3.52
N PHE A 492 -21.78 21.93 -4.07
CA PHE A 492 -20.61 21.16 -3.63
C PHE A 492 -19.69 21.88 -2.63
N GLU A 493 -19.89 23.16 -2.35
CA GLU A 493 -19.03 24.00 -1.50
C GLU A 493 -18.69 23.34 -0.15
N ASP A 494 -19.70 22.77 0.52
CA ASP A 494 -19.56 22.08 1.82
C ASP A 494 -19.92 20.58 1.74
N ALA A 495 -19.85 19.99 0.54
CA ALA A 495 -20.30 18.61 0.35
C ALA A 495 -19.40 17.60 1.10
N PRO A 496 -19.99 16.65 1.85
CA PRO A 496 -19.24 15.56 2.48
C PRO A 496 -18.49 14.72 1.44
N ARG A 497 -17.29 14.28 1.79
CA ARG A 497 -16.44 13.44 0.94
C ARG A 497 -17.04 12.03 0.80
N TYR A 498 -16.95 11.47 -0.40
CA TYR A 498 -17.27 10.07 -0.68
C TYR A 498 -16.06 9.40 -1.35
N ALA A 499 -15.78 8.12 -1.08
CA ALA A 499 -14.67 7.41 -1.73
C ALA A 499 -15.11 6.18 -2.52
N ILE A 500 -14.44 5.90 -3.63
CA ILE A 500 -14.43 4.58 -4.26
C ILE A 500 -13.02 4.00 -4.16
N PHE A 501 -12.91 2.84 -3.49
CA PHE A 501 -11.68 2.08 -3.37
C PHE A 501 -11.61 1.02 -4.46
N ILE A 502 -10.57 1.05 -5.28
CA ILE A 502 -10.35 0.14 -6.41
C ILE A 502 -9.11 -0.71 -6.14
N ASP A 503 -9.33 -1.94 -5.67
CA ASP A 503 -8.23 -2.88 -5.44
C ASP A 503 -7.74 -3.48 -6.76
N GLU A 504 -6.43 -3.70 -6.86
CA GLU A 504 -5.78 -4.30 -8.03
C GLU A 504 -6.12 -3.56 -9.34
N ILE A 505 -6.08 -2.22 -9.32
CA ILE A 505 -6.54 -1.36 -10.41
C ILE A 505 -5.87 -1.70 -11.75
N ASN A 506 -4.65 -2.24 -11.73
CA ASN A 506 -3.89 -2.59 -12.92
C ASN A 506 -4.29 -3.96 -13.52
N ARG A 507 -5.07 -4.80 -12.83
CA ARG A 507 -5.53 -6.11 -13.36
C ARG A 507 -6.64 -6.01 -14.40
N GLY A 508 -7.28 -4.84 -14.53
CA GLY A 508 -8.25 -4.55 -15.58
C GLY A 508 -7.68 -3.59 -16.61
N ASN A 509 -8.26 -3.58 -17.82
CA ASN A 509 -7.93 -2.57 -18.82
C ASN A 509 -8.57 -1.24 -18.43
N VAL A 510 -7.85 -0.45 -17.64
CA VAL A 510 -8.39 0.78 -17.03
C VAL A 510 -8.87 1.77 -18.09
N ALA A 511 -8.18 1.87 -19.24
CA ALA A 511 -8.61 2.72 -20.34
C ALA A 511 -9.96 2.30 -20.91
N ARG A 512 -10.21 0.98 -21.06
CA ARG A 512 -11.50 0.45 -21.50
C ARG A 512 -12.58 0.57 -20.42
N ILE A 513 -12.23 0.35 -19.16
CA ILE A 513 -13.17 0.40 -18.03
C ILE A 513 -13.71 1.82 -17.82
N PHE A 514 -12.83 2.83 -17.82
CA PHE A 514 -13.24 4.24 -17.71
C PHE A 514 -13.72 4.81 -19.04
N GLY A 515 -13.29 4.23 -20.18
CA GLY A 515 -13.60 4.74 -21.51
C GLY A 515 -13.16 6.20 -21.67
N GLU A 516 -14.03 7.02 -22.26
CA GLU A 516 -13.80 8.46 -22.46
C GLU A 516 -13.88 9.27 -21.16
N LEU A 517 -14.44 8.69 -20.09
CA LEU A 517 -14.71 9.35 -18.81
C LEU A 517 -13.46 9.54 -17.94
N ILE A 518 -12.35 8.92 -18.32
CA ILE A 518 -11.06 9.10 -17.67
C ILE A 518 -10.67 10.58 -17.55
N THR A 519 -11.05 11.40 -18.52
CA THR A 519 -10.76 12.84 -18.54
C THR A 519 -11.51 13.61 -17.45
N LEU A 520 -12.65 13.10 -16.99
CA LEU A 520 -13.48 13.71 -15.96
C LEU A 520 -12.92 13.52 -14.55
N LEU A 521 -11.90 12.66 -14.39
CA LEU A 521 -11.27 12.45 -13.08
C LEU A 521 -10.39 13.62 -12.67
N GLU A 522 -9.84 14.37 -13.63
CA GLU A 522 -9.00 15.55 -13.39
C GLU A 522 -9.76 16.59 -12.55
N GLU A 523 -9.08 17.16 -11.55
CA GLU A 523 -9.68 18.03 -10.53
C GLU A 523 -10.47 19.18 -11.14
N ASP A 524 -9.86 19.95 -12.05
CA ASP A 524 -10.45 21.13 -12.69
C ASP A 524 -11.61 20.83 -13.65
N LYS A 525 -11.83 19.56 -13.98
CA LYS A 525 -12.86 19.10 -14.94
C LYS A 525 -14.10 18.53 -14.27
N ARG A 526 -14.12 18.50 -12.94
CA ARG A 526 -15.25 18.02 -12.14
C ARG A 526 -16.38 19.06 -12.09
N LEU A 527 -17.55 18.62 -11.69
CA LEU A 527 -18.76 19.44 -11.66
C LEU A 527 -18.59 20.66 -10.73
N GLY A 528 -18.87 21.86 -11.24
CA GLY A 528 -18.73 23.11 -10.46
C GLY A 528 -17.36 23.78 -10.54
N GLU A 529 -16.37 23.11 -11.13
CA GLU A 529 -15.01 23.66 -11.32
C GLU A 529 -14.88 24.49 -12.60
N ASP A 530 -13.83 25.31 -12.68
CA ASP A 530 -13.63 26.30 -13.76
C ASP A 530 -13.63 25.68 -15.16
N ASN A 531 -13.02 24.49 -15.32
CA ASN A 531 -12.91 23.79 -16.59
C ASN A 531 -13.84 22.57 -16.66
N GLU A 532 -14.99 22.61 -15.97
CA GLU A 532 -15.91 21.48 -15.87
C GLU A 532 -16.24 20.86 -17.25
N ILE A 533 -16.21 19.53 -17.32
CA ILE A 533 -16.59 18.78 -18.52
C ILE A 533 -17.78 17.89 -18.20
N ILE A 534 -18.81 18.01 -19.04
CA ILE A 534 -20.02 17.18 -18.98
C ILE A 534 -20.16 16.48 -20.33
N VAL A 535 -20.29 15.16 -20.30
CA VAL A 535 -20.38 14.33 -21.52
C VAL A 535 -21.69 13.54 -21.56
N PRO A 536 -22.25 13.28 -22.75
CA PRO A 536 -23.35 12.34 -22.89
C PRO A 536 -22.82 10.90 -22.85
N LEU A 537 -23.43 10.05 -22.03
CA LEU A 537 -23.04 8.65 -21.95
C LEU A 537 -23.42 7.86 -23.21
N PRO A 538 -22.64 6.84 -23.61
CA PRO A 538 -22.85 6.11 -24.85
C PRO A 538 -24.17 5.33 -24.91
N TYR A 539 -24.66 4.72 -23.82
CA TYR A 539 -25.88 3.92 -23.84
C TYR A 539 -27.11 4.77 -23.48
N SER A 540 -27.11 5.42 -22.31
CA SER A 540 -28.27 6.19 -21.85
C SER A 540 -28.46 7.52 -22.58
N LYS A 541 -27.41 8.06 -23.22
CA LYS A 541 -27.35 9.43 -23.75
C LYS A 541 -27.59 10.53 -22.71
N LYS A 542 -27.64 10.17 -21.42
CA LYS A 542 -27.79 11.13 -20.33
C LYS A 542 -26.49 11.88 -20.11
N ARG A 543 -26.60 13.14 -19.70
CA ARG A 543 -25.46 13.96 -19.28
C ARG A 543 -24.83 13.39 -18.01
N PHE A 544 -23.51 13.37 -17.99
CA PHE A 544 -22.70 12.84 -16.90
C PHE A 544 -21.49 13.72 -16.65
N GLY A 545 -21.19 13.93 -15.37
CA GLY A 545 -19.98 14.56 -14.87
C GLY A 545 -19.62 13.98 -13.51
N VAL A 546 -18.35 14.11 -13.12
CA VAL A 546 -17.83 13.59 -11.85
C VAL A 546 -17.87 14.71 -10.80
N PRO A 547 -18.46 14.50 -9.61
CA PRO A 547 -18.55 15.54 -8.59
C PRO A 547 -17.20 15.72 -7.87
N PRO A 548 -16.90 16.94 -7.37
CA PRO A 548 -15.62 17.27 -6.76
C PRO A 548 -15.39 16.54 -5.44
N ASN A 549 -16.44 16.17 -4.72
CA ASN A 549 -16.37 15.45 -3.45
C ASN A 549 -16.16 13.92 -3.57
N LEU A 550 -15.98 13.36 -4.78
CA LEU A 550 -15.72 11.92 -5.00
C LEU A 550 -14.22 11.61 -5.09
N HIS A 551 -13.69 10.87 -4.13
CA HIS A 551 -12.31 10.38 -4.13
C HIS A 551 -12.21 9.01 -4.81
N VAL A 552 -11.24 8.82 -5.69
CA VAL A 552 -10.93 7.56 -6.36
C VAL A 552 -9.58 7.05 -5.87
N ILE A 553 -9.59 5.97 -5.08
CA ILE A 553 -8.40 5.48 -4.40
C ILE A 553 -8.11 4.04 -4.85
N GLY A 554 -7.02 3.84 -5.58
CA GLY A 554 -6.61 2.54 -6.11
C GLY A 554 -5.47 1.88 -5.33
N THR A 555 -5.37 0.55 -5.40
CA THR A 555 -4.14 -0.19 -5.08
C THR A 555 -3.53 -0.80 -6.33
N MET A 556 -2.20 -0.91 -6.36
CA MET A 556 -1.47 -1.52 -7.46
C MET A 556 -0.31 -2.38 -6.96
N ASN A 557 -0.29 -3.67 -7.32
CA ASN A 557 0.90 -4.49 -7.16
C ASN A 557 1.84 -4.28 -8.34
N THR A 558 3.11 -3.98 -8.05
CA THR A 558 4.11 -3.73 -9.10
C THR A 558 4.86 -4.96 -9.59
N ALA A 559 4.87 -6.05 -8.82
CA ALA A 559 5.56 -7.29 -9.20
C ALA A 559 4.83 -8.10 -10.29
N ASP A 560 3.54 -7.87 -10.47
CA ASP A 560 2.69 -8.71 -11.32
C ASP A 560 2.97 -8.45 -12.81
N ARG A 561 3.65 -9.41 -13.46
CA ARG A 561 4.08 -9.34 -14.87
C ARG A 561 2.97 -9.53 -15.90
N SER A 562 1.79 -10.01 -15.50
CA SER A 562 0.65 -10.34 -16.37
C SER A 562 -0.31 -9.16 -16.60
N ILE A 563 0.14 -7.96 -16.29
CA ILE A 563 -0.69 -6.77 -16.15
C ILE A 563 -0.48 -5.80 -17.31
N GLU A 564 -1.57 -5.20 -17.80
CA GLU A 564 -1.51 -4.07 -18.71
C GLU A 564 -0.79 -2.88 -18.04
N ALA A 565 0.22 -2.34 -18.73
CA ALA A 565 0.91 -1.15 -18.25
C ALA A 565 -0.10 -0.01 -18.11
N LEU A 566 -0.16 0.61 -16.91
CA LEU A 566 -1.03 1.75 -16.68
C LEU A 566 -0.68 2.86 -17.67
N ASP A 567 -1.65 3.27 -18.49
CA ASP A 567 -1.43 4.28 -19.53
C ASP A 567 -0.86 5.58 -18.91
N THR A 568 0.07 6.21 -19.62
CA THR A 568 0.53 7.59 -19.36
C THR A 568 -0.61 8.56 -19.11
N ALA A 569 -1.75 8.36 -19.77
CA ALA A 569 -2.96 9.14 -19.56
C ALA A 569 -3.56 8.97 -18.15
N LEU A 570 -3.46 7.79 -17.53
CA LEU A 570 -3.87 7.60 -16.15
C LEU A 570 -2.84 8.19 -15.18
N ARG A 571 -1.55 8.04 -15.49
CA ARG A 571 -0.49 8.53 -14.62
C ARG A 571 -0.55 10.03 -14.33
N ARG A 572 -1.02 10.84 -15.28
CA ARG A 572 -1.17 12.29 -15.10
C ARG A 572 -2.40 12.70 -14.26
N ARG A 573 -3.32 11.76 -14.00
CA ARG A 573 -4.64 12.03 -13.36
C ARG A 573 -4.73 11.49 -11.94
N PHE A 574 -3.79 10.64 -11.56
CA PHE A 574 -3.67 10.06 -10.23
C PHE A 574 -2.36 10.51 -9.59
N GLU A 575 -2.39 10.78 -8.30
CA GLU A 575 -1.20 10.82 -7.48
C GLU A 575 -0.75 9.40 -7.17
N PHE A 576 0.56 9.15 -7.25
CA PHE A 576 1.13 7.82 -7.00
C PHE A 576 1.92 7.85 -5.70
N GLU A 577 1.47 7.07 -4.73
CA GLU A 577 2.16 6.94 -3.46
C GLU A 577 2.76 5.53 -3.32
N GLU A 578 4.09 5.48 -3.24
CA GLU A 578 4.82 4.23 -3.09
C GLU A 578 4.75 3.74 -1.65
N LEU A 579 4.34 2.48 -1.49
CA LEU A 579 4.43 1.71 -0.26
C LEU A 579 5.57 0.70 -0.37
N ALA A 580 6.76 1.13 0.02
CA ALA A 580 7.97 0.32 0.07
C ALA A 580 7.94 -0.69 1.25
N PRO A 581 8.69 -1.80 1.17
CA PRO A 581 8.90 -2.69 2.31
C PRO A 581 9.47 -1.95 3.53
N GLN A 582 8.99 -2.30 4.72
CA GLN A 582 9.37 -1.66 5.99
C GLN A 582 9.86 -2.72 6.99
N PRO A 583 11.11 -3.21 6.85
CA PRO A 583 11.66 -4.22 7.75
C PRO A 583 11.71 -3.77 9.22
N ASP A 584 11.78 -2.47 9.49
CA ASP A 584 11.75 -1.88 10.85
C ASP A 584 10.50 -2.26 11.65
N LEU A 585 9.40 -2.65 11.00
CA LEU A 585 8.20 -3.15 11.67
C LEU A 585 8.36 -4.58 12.25
N LEU A 586 9.44 -5.28 11.87
CA LEU A 586 9.75 -6.64 12.32
C LEU A 586 10.71 -6.65 13.50
N ASP A 587 10.58 -5.67 14.39
CA ASP A 587 11.44 -5.48 15.55
C ASP A 587 11.10 -6.44 16.72
N PHE A 588 11.33 -7.72 16.48
CA PHE A 588 11.19 -8.81 17.44
C PHE A 588 12.17 -9.93 17.12
N THR A 589 12.28 -10.93 17.99
CA THR A 589 13.17 -12.08 17.81
C THR A 589 12.34 -13.35 17.76
N ILE A 590 12.65 -14.21 16.79
CA ILE A 590 12.06 -15.54 16.65
C ILE A 590 12.94 -16.56 17.39
N GLU A 591 12.32 -17.64 17.87
CA GLU A 591 12.99 -18.78 18.49
C GLU A 591 14.29 -19.19 17.77
N GLY A 592 15.35 -19.39 18.55
CA GLY A 592 16.70 -19.67 18.02
C GLY A 592 17.49 -18.43 17.63
N ASP A 593 17.15 -17.26 18.20
CA ASP A 593 17.79 -15.95 18.02
C ASP A 593 17.78 -15.48 16.57
N ILE A 594 16.65 -15.65 15.89
CA ILE A 594 16.49 -15.23 14.50
C ILE A 594 15.92 -13.81 14.46
N ASP A 595 16.61 -12.93 13.74
CA ASP A 595 16.20 -11.54 13.47
C ASP A 595 15.46 -11.44 12.11
N PRO A 596 14.11 -11.33 12.10
CA PRO A 596 13.32 -11.20 10.89
C PRO A 596 13.50 -9.83 10.19
N GLU A 597 13.86 -8.76 10.90
CA GLU A 597 14.19 -7.46 10.29
C GLU A 597 15.42 -7.61 9.39
N MET A 598 16.53 -8.12 9.94
CA MET A 598 17.78 -8.32 9.21
C MET A 598 17.64 -9.33 8.07
N MET A 599 16.84 -10.38 8.28
CA MET A 599 16.50 -11.36 7.26
C MET A 599 15.80 -10.70 6.06
N LEU A 600 14.71 -9.96 6.31
CA LEU A 600 13.95 -9.32 5.24
C LEU A 600 14.77 -8.27 4.49
N ARG A 601 15.56 -7.45 5.21
CA ARG A 601 16.49 -6.49 4.61
C ARG A 601 17.47 -7.18 3.66
N THR A 602 18.03 -8.31 4.07
CA THR A 602 19.02 -9.04 3.28
C THR A 602 18.40 -9.69 2.07
N ILE A 603 17.23 -10.33 2.22
CA ILE A 603 16.46 -10.90 1.10
C ILE A 603 16.14 -9.81 0.07
N ASN A 604 15.58 -8.68 0.50
CA ASN A 604 15.21 -7.59 -0.41
C ASN A 604 16.41 -6.98 -1.12
N ARG A 605 17.54 -6.79 -0.43
CA ARG A 605 18.78 -6.31 -1.08
C ARG A 605 19.28 -7.26 -2.17
N ARG A 606 19.09 -8.57 -1.99
CA ARG A 606 19.45 -9.59 -2.99
C ARG A 606 18.45 -9.60 -4.15
N LEU A 607 17.15 -9.48 -3.87
CA LEU A 607 16.09 -9.38 -4.87
C LEU A 607 16.24 -8.14 -5.75
N GLU A 608 16.43 -6.96 -5.16
CA GLU A 608 16.69 -5.71 -5.90
C GLU A 608 17.90 -5.84 -6.82
N LYS A 609 18.91 -6.62 -6.42
CA LYS A 609 20.11 -6.82 -7.21
C LYS A 609 19.94 -7.82 -8.36
N LEU A 610 19.18 -8.89 -8.13
CA LEU A 610 18.93 -9.95 -9.11
C LEU A 610 17.82 -9.58 -10.09
N TYR A 611 16.94 -8.67 -9.68
CA TYR A 611 15.71 -8.35 -10.36
C TYR A 611 15.48 -6.83 -10.41
N ASP A 612 14.65 -6.28 -9.53
CA ASP A 612 14.37 -4.85 -9.39
C ASP A 612 13.71 -4.56 -8.02
N ARG A 613 13.35 -3.30 -7.78
CA ARG A 613 12.69 -2.87 -6.54
C ARG A 613 11.26 -3.40 -6.40
N ASP A 614 10.56 -3.59 -7.51
CA ASP A 614 9.16 -4.00 -7.55
C ASP A 614 8.96 -5.45 -7.10
N HIS A 615 10.02 -6.27 -7.17
CA HIS A 615 10.04 -7.66 -6.70
C HIS A 615 10.58 -7.82 -5.28
N CYS A 616 10.69 -6.73 -4.51
CA CYS A 616 10.99 -6.85 -3.08
C CYS A 616 9.80 -7.46 -2.32
N ILE A 617 10.06 -8.03 -1.15
CA ILE A 617 9.04 -8.66 -0.31
C ILE A 617 8.66 -7.69 0.81
N GLY A 618 7.37 -7.44 0.97
CA GLY A 618 6.87 -6.60 2.04
C GLY A 618 6.83 -7.29 3.41
N HIS A 619 6.75 -6.47 4.46
CA HIS A 619 6.83 -6.91 5.85
C HIS A 619 5.62 -7.74 6.30
N ALA A 620 4.46 -7.63 5.64
CA ALA A 620 3.22 -8.31 6.03
C ALA A 620 3.35 -9.84 6.05
N TYR A 621 4.24 -10.43 5.23
CA TYR A 621 4.49 -11.88 5.25
C TYR A 621 5.05 -12.38 6.58
N LEU A 622 5.83 -11.53 7.26
CA LEU A 622 6.53 -11.87 8.51
C LEU A 622 5.87 -11.23 9.73
N LEU A 623 5.00 -10.25 9.56
CA LEU A 623 4.40 -9.49 10.67
C LEU A 623 3.62 -10.38 11.65
N ALA A 624 2.91 -11.39 11.14
CA ALA A 624 2.15 -12.35 11.96
C ALA A 624 3.05 -13.25 12.85
N LEU A 625 4.37 -13.27 12.62
CA LEU A 625 5.32 -13.98 13.50
C LEU A 625 5.52 -13.22 14.83
N ALA A 626 5.09 -11.96 14.95
CA ALA A 626 5.14 -11.23 16.20
C ALA A 626 4.22 -11.86 17.27
N ASP A 627 3.10 -12.45 16.86
CA ASP A 627 2.12 -13.07 17.76
C ASP A 627 2.55 -14.49 18.18
N ASP A 628 3.17 -15.24 17.27
CA ASP A 628 3.74 -16.57 17.49
C ASP A 628 5.15 -16.65 16.89
N PRO A 629 6.17 -16.21 17.66
CA PRO A 629 7.57 -16.15 17.22
C PRO A 629 8.29 -17.49 17.33
N SER A 630 7.64 -18.59 16.96
CA SER A 630 8.23 -19.94 16.95
C SER A 630 8.97 -20.24 15.65
N LEU A 631 9.98 -21.12 15.74
CA LEU A 631 10.73 -21.56 14.56
C LEU A 631 9.82 -22.32 13.58
N GLU A 632 8.84 -23.07 14.09
CA GLU A 632 7.89 -23.82 13.27
C GLU A 632 6.98 -22.89 12.46
N ASN A 633 6.52 -21.79 13.06
CA ASN A 633 5.74 -20.80 12.33
C ASN A 633 6.57 -20.11 11.24
N LEU A 634 7.84 -19.80 11.52
CA LEU A 634 8.77 -19.27 10.50
C LEU A 634 8.96 -20.25 9.34
N LYS A 635 9.19 -21.53 9.62
CA LYS A 635 9.28 -22.60 8.60
C LYS A 635 8.03 -22.65 7.74
N ARG A 636 6.85 -22.59 8.36
CA ARG A 636 5.56 -22.55 7.66
C ARG A 636 5.44 -21.34 6.72
N VAL A 637 5.85 -20.15 7.17
CA VAL A 637 5.86 -18.94 6.32
C VAL A 637 6.79 -19.11 5.12
N PHE A 638 7.99 -19.65 5.32
CA PHE A 638 8.92 -19.90 4.22
C PHE A 638 8.38 -20.93 3.23
N ARG A 639 7.89 -22.06 3.72
CA ARG A 639 7.38 -23.18 2.92
C ARG A 639 6.18 -22.78 2.07
N ASN A 640 5.23 -22.05 2.65
CA ASN A 640 3.92 -21.83 2.04
C ASN A 640 3.77 -20.46 1.39
N LYS A 641 4.65 -19.49 1.70
CA LYS A 641 4.52 -18.11 1.18
C LYS A 641 5.79 -17.64 0.48
N LEU A 642 6.93 -17.58 1.17
CA LEU A 642 8.13 -16.95 0.60
C LEU A 642 8.79 -17.77 -0.50
N ILE A 643 8.99 -19.08 -0.31
CA ILE A 643 9.63 -19.92 -1.34
C ILE A 643 8.75 -20.02 -2.59
N PRO A 644 7.43 -20.26 -2.52
CA PRO A 644 6.56 -20.22 -3.70
C PRO A 644 6.61 -18.88 -4.45
N LEU A 645 6.62 -17.75 -3.72
CA LEU A 645 6.77 -16.42 -4.34
C LEU A 645 8.10 -16.28 -5.09
N LEU A 646 9.20 -16.74 -4.50
CA LEU A 646 10.51 -16.73 -5.15
C LEU A 646 10.57 -17.67 -6.37
N GLN A 647 9.88 -18.81 -6.32
CA GLN A 647 9.76 -19.72 -7.48
C GLN A 647 9.05 -19.03 -8.64
N GLU A 648 7.99 -18.29 -8.36
CA GLU A 648 7.26 -17.50 -9.35
C GLU A 648 8.17 -16.41 -9.95
N TYR A 649 8.83 -15.61 -9.10
CA TYR A 649 9.73 -14.54 -9.56
C TYR A 649 10.84 -15.05 -10.47
N PHE A 650 11.44 -16.19 -10.13
CA PHE A 650 12.57 -16.74 -10.86
C PHE A 650 12.17 -17.82 -11.88
N PHE A 651 10.88 -18.03 -12.15
CA PHE A 651 10.39 -19.06 -13.09
C PHE A 651 10.99 -20.45 -12.82
N GLY A 652 11.13 -20.81 -11.54
CA GLY A 652 11.74 -22.06 -11.11
C GLY A 652 13.27 -22.13 -11.23
N ASP A 653 13.98 -21.02 -11.47
CA ASP A 653 15.44 -20.95 -11.43
C ASP A 653 15.94 -21.01 -9.97
N TRP A 654 16.08 -22.24 -9.49
CA TRP A 654 16.55 -22.57 -8.14
C TRP A 654 17.92 -22.01 -7.81
N GLY A 655 18.81 -21.83 -8.80
CA GLY A 655 20.11 -21.22 -8.60
C GLY A 655 19.97 -19.78 -8.09
N LYS A 656 19.06 -18.99 -8.68
CA LYS A 656 18.75 -17.63 -8.21
C LYS A 656 18.06 -17.61 -6.85
N ILE A 657 17.18 -18.57 -6.57
CA ILE A 657 16.60 -18.73 -5.23
C ILE A 657 17.70 -19.00 -4.20
N GLY A 658 18.69 -19.83 -4.55
CA GLY A 658 19.88 -20.07 -3.74
C GLY A 658 20.75 -18.82 -3.53
N LEU A 659 20.85 -17.92 -4.52
CA LEU A 659 21.50 -16.62 -4.34
C LEU A 659 20.76 -15.70 -3.36
N VAL A 660 19.44 -15.87 -3.21
CA VAL A 660 18.62 -15.10 -2.26
C VAL A 660 18.67 -15.70 -0.86
N LEU A 661 18.48 -17.02 -0.72
CA LEU A 661 18.30 -17.70 0.57
C LEU A 661 19.57 -18.38 1.10
N GLY A 662 20.53 -18.70 0.24
CA GLY A 662 21.79 -19.37 0.61
C GLY A 662 21.77 -20.90 0.43
N LYS A 663 22.95 -21.49 0.61
CA LYS A 663 23.24 -22.91 0.32
C LYS A 663 22.49 -23.93 1.20
N ASP A 664 22.03 -23.51 2.37
CA ASP A 664 21.28 -24.38 3.26
C ASP A 664 19.86 -24.61 2.73
N PHE A 665 19.30 -23.66 1.98
CA PHE A 665 17.99 -23.75 1.33
C PHE A 665 18.07 -24.41 -0.04
N VAL A 666 19.08 -24.08 -0.85
CA VAL A 666 19.24 -24.67 -2.19
C VAL A 666 20.62 -25.25 -2.34
N ARG A 667 20.68 -26.56 -2.59
CA ARG A 667 21.93 -27.29 -2.82
C ARG A 667 22.16 -27.52 -4.30
N ARG A 668 23.37 -27.23 -4.75
CA ARG A 668 23.82 -27.62 -6.09
C ARG A 668 24.18 -29.11 -6.09
N ARG A 669 23.66 -29.86 -7.05
CA ARG A 669 24.04 -31.25 -7.34
C ARG A 669 24.79 -31.27 -8.67
N ASP A 670 26.07 -31.58 -8.61
CA ASP A 670 26.85 -31.80 -9.81
C ASP A 670 26.46 -33.14 -10.46
N PRO A 671 26.51 -33.23 -11.79
CA PRO A 671 26.06 -34.41 -12.52
C PRO A 671 26.93 -35.64 -12.19
N ALA A 672 26.27 -36.79 -11.98
CA ALA A 672 26.90 -38.08 -11.70
C ALA A 672 26.69 -39.06 -12.86
N GLY A 673 27.01 -38.62 -14.09
CA GLY A 673 26.76 -39.35 -15.33
C GLY A 673 25.45 -38.95 -16.03
N THR A 674 25.16 -39.54 -17.20
CA THR A 674 23.90 -39.30 -17.91
C THR A 674 22.75 -40.05 -17.24
N VAL A 675 21.69 -39.31 -16.91
CA VAL A 675 20.41 -39.86 -16.41
C VAL A 675 19.38 -39.99 -17.52
N PHE A 676 19.72 -39.55 -18.74
CA PHE A 676 18.82 -39.57 -19.89
C PHE A 676 18.80 -40.95 -20.52
N ALA A 677 17.66 -41.30 -21.12
CA ALA A 677 17.53 -42.52 -21.91
C ALA A 677 18.44 -42.44 -23.16
N ASP A 678 18.86 -43.59 -23.65
CA ASP A 678 19.66 -43.72 -24.88
C ASP A 678 18.85 -43.21 -26.09
N PHE A 679 19.05 -41.94 -26.45
CA PHE A 679 18.31 -41.23 -27.49
C PHE A 679 19.21 -40.14 -28.10
N ASP A 680 19.26 -40.09 -29.42
CA ASP A 680 20.10 -39.15 -30.17
C ASP A 680 19.43 -37.76 -30.22
N HIS A 681 20.04 -36.78 -29.55
CA HIS A 681 19.56 -35.39 -29.48
C HIS A 681 20.76 -34.44 -29.40
N ASP A 682 20.73 -33.36 -30.19
CA ASP A 682 21.85 -32.42 -30.34
C ASP A 682 22.35 -31.83 -29.00
N ASP A 683 21.43 -31.56 -28.06
CA ASP A 683 21.76 -31.03 -26.73
C ASP A 683 22.12 -32.08 -25.66
N HIS A 684 22.17 -33.38 -25.99
CA HIS A 684 22.34 -34.45 -24.99
C HIS A 684 23.54 -34.22 -24.06
N ASP A 685 24.72 -33.96 -24.62
CA ASP A 685 25.94 -33.79 -23.84
C ASP A 685 25.93 -32.50 -23.00
N ALA A 686 25.35 -31.43 -23.55
CA ALA A 686 25.17 -30.17 -22.84
C ALA A 686 24.22 -30.30 -21.65
N LEU A 687 23.13 -31.06 -21.82
CA LEU A 687 22.16 -31.34 -20.76
C LEU A 687 22.71 -32.33 -19.73
N ALA A 688 23.47 -33.36 -20.15
CA ALA A 688 24.07 -34.35 -19.26
C ALA A 688 25.12 -33.72 -18.33
N GLY A 689 25.86 -32.71 -18.80
CA GLY A 689 26.81 -31.93 -18.01
C GLY A 689 26.18 -30.83 -17.14
N ARG A 690 24.86 -30.61 -17.22
CA ARG A 690 24.20 -29.50 -16.53
C ARG A 690 24.01 -29.82 -15.03
N PRO A 691 24.44 -28.95 -14.10
CA PRO A 691 24.15 -29.13 -12.68
C PRO A 691 22.66 -28.99 -12.42
N THR A 692 22.16 -29.80 -11.49
CA THR A 692 20.78 -29.69 -10.99
C THR A 692 20.79 -29.03 -9.61
N TRP A 693 19.63 -28.55 -9.19
CA TRP A 693 19.46 -27.89 -7.90
C TRP A 693 18.39 -28.63 -7.11
N GLU A 694 18.62 -28.75 -5.80
CA GLU A 694 17.68 -29.37 -4.89
C GLU A 694 17.29 -28.36 -3.81
N LEU A 695 15.99 -28.14 -3.65
CA LEU A 695 15.44 -27.40 -2.52
C LEU A 695 15.50 -28.29 -1.27
N ALA A 696 16.11 -27.80 -0.21
CA ALA A 696 16.10 -28.47 1.08
C ALA A 696 14.68 -28.50 1.66
N ASP A 697 14.36 -29.59 2.34
CA ASP A 697 13.14 -29.71 3.13
C ASP A 697 13.17 -28.70 4.28
N VAL A 698 12.32 -27.67 4.17
CA VAL A 698 12.25 -26.54 5.11
C VAL A 698 11.99 -27.02 6.55
N ASP A 699 11.28 -28.13 6.72
CA ASP A 699 10.92 -28.66 8.03
C ASP A 699 12.13 -29.27 8.75
N LYS A 700 13.16 -29.66 7.99
CA LYS A 700 14.44 -30.16 8.50
C LYS A 700 15.48 -29.06 8.72
N LEU A 701 15.20 -27.81 8.31
CA LEU A 701 16.14 -26.71 8.52
C LEU A 701 16.20 -26.32 10.01
N SER A 702 17.40 -26.00 10.48
CA SER A 702 17.64 -25.50 11.83
C SER A 702 17.55 -23.98 11.88
N ASN A 703 17.44 -23.40 13.07
CA ASN A 703 17.54 -21.95 13.26
C ASN A 703 18.83 -21.37 12.64
N PHE A 704 19.95 -22.09 12.70
CA PHE A 704 21.20 -21.70 12.05
C PHE A 704 21.06 -21.49 10.54
N SER A 705 20.26 -22.33 9.86
CA SER A 705 20.03 -22.21 8.42
C SER A 705 19.36 -20.87 8.08
N PHE A 706 18.39 -20.44 8.89
CA PHE A 706 17.70 -19.16 8.74
C PHE A 706 18.60 -17.96 9.10
N ARG A 707 19.41 -18.07 10.15
CA ARG A 707 20.34 -17.00 10.56
C ARG A 707 21.39 -16.69 9.48
N ARG A 708 21.91 -17.73 8.83
CA ARG A 708 22.85 -17.60 7.69
C ARG A 708 22.30 -16.85 6.48
N ILE A 709 21.00 -16.59 6.40
CA ILE A 709 20.47 -15.71 5.36
C ILE A 709 21.13 -14.34 5.48
N TYR A 710 21.28 -13.80 6.69
CA TYR A 710 21.77 -12.44 6.95
C TYR A 710 23.09 -12.37 7.73
N GLU A 711 23.48 -13.43 8.44
CA GLU A 711 24.81 -13.53 9.03
C GLU A 711 25.83 -13.74 7.92
N LEU A 712 26.74 -12.77 7.75
CA LEU A 712 27.90 -12.94 6.88
C LEU A 712 28.67 -14.15 7.39
N VAL A 713 28.80 -15.17 6.55
CA VAL A 713 29.80 -16.22 6.75
C VAL A 713 31.14 -15.48 6.69
N ALA A 714 31.80 -15.33 7.84
CA ALA A 714 33.24 -15.19 7.82
C ALA A 714 33.74 -16.44 7.10
N ASP A 715 34.33 -16.27 5.92
CA ASP A 715 34.92 -17.37 5.16
C ASP A 715 35.87 -18.13 6.11
N ASP A 716 35.54 -19.38 6.40
CA ASP A 716 36.46 -20.40 6.91
C ASP A 716 37.31 -20.92 5.74
#